data_AF-A0AAQ1ZIB7-F1
#
_entry.id   AF-A0AAQ1ZIB7-F1
#
_cell.length_a   1.000
_cell.length_b   1.000
_cell.length_c   1.000
_cell.angle_alpha   90.00
_cell.angle_beta   90.00
_cell.angle_gamma   90.00
#
_symmetry.space_group_name_H-M   'P 1'
#
loop_
_entity.id
_entity.type
_entity.pdbx_description
1 polymer ?
#
loop_
_entity_poly.entity_id
_entity_poly.type
_entity_poly.pdbx_seq_one_letter_code
_entity_poly.pdbx_strand_id
1 'polypeptide(L)'
;MSKILSYNKKTTGEGWISLNSQYNADEIEMIADPNGGLAQTPRTAIPSPFAQMDLVKNAFSRLAAHANLQGELMDEKLVANALDVAQLFFNYGELHNLLRIVEWNKTTELEALKQEPQHRLLGDTLEMYLEQDKDAFNFDRMDRLFFLVYGNQVVGSTSPVTLFMASPNAREGMYKIPVGQNINIFDEWRPLWERNEPFIKYIYALFTAYPELKKLCGEVNRYLITCFPLLKQQLQEIILKEIGNPTALDTESVEKAKTFLESNYSRMDDGVEALGIPFFCARAEDIQAAIQASDFRIVPSREVGDCLPLVLQNHLNAPSSDAFRYVTGAWDDSIEIRPTDYAIPVEKRVLPGTTHQYPWLTVNDFLQPSMIKLDYSLDRDSFFDGNLTIANREVDNCDFLLPLKPLYFKYFNVNDLWGTIGGRPRFELVHGRLGSVDTVKAVLRIPVQKNGAYITLQRTYIESPDGELSYDVANDRGRFVTVPFALSVFPFVRAPGLGQYNVQLVDRALGALENSRLSLEFFKNGYLQRLDEQEVVVRDRSLKNDKRVGSSYYRLETDFDYMNVVLTDERGNQVAVGTVCPKWAEYIPGYDAFTFAVDFGTTNTHVECMKGEGMPEPIRVDSTGKDRLLATLYNGESILYDVIIKQEFLPKVIGEDYGFPQRTVLSECERMDARNVDNIIALGDANIPFIYEKESIGYGNRVVPNLKWSTDISTAKRVKAYLTEVALLMRTKVLLENGDLQKTRLVWFYPLSMKVGTVRKMQETWAKIFKEVFGVSADDHNLIQMPESVAPYYFYKGSSRFRGAASTVASIDIGGGSSDVVVYESNARQPVVLTSFRFAANVLFGDGFSEIPHGDTNPMLVKYVDYFKRLFDADDDKYGELNGILDDITSKKKSEDINAFLFSVINNKVIKDNDVFSYNQRLNEDGARKIIFIYFYVTLIYYVANLMKHHRLEMPRSVMFSGTGAKVLDIVGQQRDLDLLTQMVFERVYDKKYDADGFAVVMEKREPKQITCRGALLQVRDNGGTAQVFELNRLMDNFDNPLKMNYSMIDKERLVYDDMESDALRAKLVDEVRRFNNFFISLCDDIHVTDRFLVDLKSLNLFKELVNKDLEHHLVNGWNFVNKNQEDKNGGDAIEDTMFFYPIIGSIRDNLIENLN
;
A
#
# COMPACT_ATOMS: atom_id res chain seq x y z
N MET A 1 -45.85 81.29 5.15
CA MET A 1 -47.11 80.60 4.80
C MET A 1 -46.76 79.41 3.92
N SER A 2 -46.79 78.21 4.49
CA SER A 2 -46.59 76.95 3.76
C SER A 2 -47.93 76.45 3.27
N LYS A 3 -48.08 76.32 1.95
CA LYS A 3 -49.14 75.47 1.39
C LYS A 3 -48.71 74.03 1.63
N ILE A 4 -49.64 73.15 2.01
CA ILE A 4 -49.40 71.69 2.07
C ILE A 4 -50.41 70.97 1.18
N LEU A 5 -50.00 69.81 0.64
CA LEU A 5 -50.86 68.91 -0.11
C LEU A 5 -51.57 68.00 0.91
N SER A 6 -52.91 67.98 0.95
CA SER A 6 -53.67 67.25 1.97
C SER A 6 -54.93 66.58 1.39
N TYR A 7 -55.26 65.40 1.92
CA TYR A 7 -56.43 64.56 1.56
C TYR A 7 -57.57 64.71 2.57
N ASN A 8 -57.99 65.95 2.84
CA ASN A 8 -59.06 66.23 3.80
C ASN A 8 -60.45 66.25 3.11
N LYS A 9 -61.45 65.58 3.71
CA LYS A 9 -62.85 65.53 3.22
C LYS A 9 -63.62 66.87 3.21
N LYS A 10 -63.04 67.99 3.68
CA LYS A 10 -63.69 69.32 3.70
C LYS A 10 -63.77 70.02 2.32
N THR A 11 -63.02 69.57 1.30
CA THR A 11 -63.06 70.16 -0.06
C THR A 11 -63.10 69.05 -1.11
N THR A 12 -63.98 69.19 -2.10
CA THR A 12 -64.13 68.25 -3.22
C THR A 12 -62.92 68.35 -4.17
N GLY A 13 -61.82 67.65 -3.86
CA GLY A 13 -60.70 67.43 -4.78
C GLY A 13 -59.29 67.67 -4.20
N GLU A 14 -58.29 67.04 -4.82
CA GLU A 14 -56.86 67.18 -4.51
C GLU A 14 -56.35 68.61 -4.78
N GLY A 15 -55.63 69.22 -3.83
CA GLY A 15 -55.05 70.55 -4.03
C GLY A 15 -54.22 71.08 -2.86
N TRP A 16 -53.52 72.20 -3.12
CA TRP A 16 -52.76 72.94 -2.12
C TRP A 16 -53.69 73.85 -1.31
N ILE A 17 -53.75 73.65 0.01
CA ILE A 17 -54.60 74.43 0.91
C ILE A 17 -53.76 75.32 1.83
N SER A 18 -54.25 76.53 2.08
CA SER A 18 -53.69 77.43 3.11
C SER A 18 -54.29 77.08 4.47
N LEU A 19 -53.46 76.71 5.43
CA LEU A 19 -53.88 76.48 6.82
C LEU A 19 -53.71 77.74 7.66
N ASN A 20 -54.74 78.09 8.42
CA ASN A 20 -54.70 79.18 9.41
C ASN A 20 -54.46 78.68 10.85
N SER A 21 -54.39 77.35 11.06
CA SER A 21 -54.06 76.67 12.33
C SER A 21 -53.60 75.22 12.07
N GLN A 22 -52.94 74.57 13.04
CA GLN A 22 -52.53 73.15 12.97
C GLN A 22 -53.74 72.19 13.06
N TYR A 23 -53.59 70.98 12.52
CA TYR A 23 -54.59 69.91 12.60
C TYR A 23 -54.79 69.45 14.05
N ASN A 24 -56.04 69.25 14.47
CA ASN A 24 -56.37 68.60 15.75
C ASN A 24 -56.58 67.07 15.56
N ALA A 25 -56.68 66.32 16.65
CA ALA A 25 -56.80 64.86 16.63
C ALA A 25 -57.96 64.34 15.77
N ASP A 26 -59.12 65.00 15.82
CA ASP A 26 -60.29 64.67 15.01
C ASP A 26 -60.04 64.89 13.51
N GLU A 27 -59.24 65.90 13.14
CA GLU A 27 -58.90 66.20 11.75
C GLU A 27 -57.85 65.26 11.17
N ILE A 28 -56.98 64.68 12.00
CA ILE A 28 -56.02 63.64 11.61
C ILE A 28 -56.75 62.31 11.35
N GLU A 29 -57.73 61.94 12.20
CA GLU A 29 -58.59 60.77 11.99
C GLU A 29 -59.41 60.85 10.68
N MET A 30 -59.71 62.05 10.18
CA MET A 30 -60.48 62.27 8.96
C MET A 30 -59.66 62.22 7.66
N ILE A 31 -58.33 62.05 7.73
CA ILE A 31 -57.47 61.87 6.55
C ILE A 31 -57.58 60.40 6.11
N ALA A 32 -58.47 60.13 5.16
CA ALA A 32 -58.63 58.81 4.56
C ALA A 32 -57.64 58.62 3.41
N ASP A 33 -56.96 57.48 3.36
CA ASP A 33 -56.18 57.05 2.20
C ASP A 33 -57.11 56.95 0.97
N PRO A 34 -56.90 57.75 -0.10
CA PRO A 34 -57.76 57.72 -1.29
C PRO A 34 -57.76 56.36 -2.02
N ASN A 35 -56.82 55.46 -1.72
CA ASN A 35 -56.74 54.12 -2.30
C ASN A 35 -57.06 52.97 -1.32
N GLY A 36 -57.47 53.25 -0.07
CA GLY A 36 -57.86 52.22 0.90
C GLY A 36 -56.80 51.12 1.10
N GLY A 37 -55.53 51.49 1.26
CA GLY A 37 -54.44 50.53 1.49
C GLY A 37 -53.94 49.78 0.26
N LEU A 38 -54.47 50.06 -0.96
CA LEU A 38 -54.07 49.38 -2.20
C LEU A 38 -52.72 49.85 -2.80
N ALA A 39 -52.08 50.89 -2.24
CA ALA A 39 -50.83 51.42 -2.76
C ALA A 39 -49.60 50.62 -2.28
N GLN A 40 -48.80 50.08 -3.20
CA GLN A 40 -47.57 49.31 -2.88
C GLN A 40 -46.47 50.12 -2.16
N THR A 41 -46.53 51.45 -2.19
CA THR A 41 -45.63 52.36 -1.48
C THR A 41 -46.46 53.31 -0.60
N PRO A 42 -46.22 53.35 0.73
CA PRO A 42 -46.99 54.22 1.62
C PRO A 42 -46.69 55.69 1.29
N ARG A 43 -47.72 56.45 0.91
CA ARG A 43 -47.67 57.91 0.85
C ARG A 43 -48.31 58.44 2.13
N THR A 44 -47.52 58.67 3.17
CA THR A 44 -48.05 59.22 4.43
C THR A 44 -48.39 60.70 4.25
N ALA A 45 -49.67 61.06 4.42
CA ALA A 45 -50.11 62.45 4.56
C ALA A 45 -49.90 63.00 5.98
N ILE A 46 -49.36 62.17 6.89
CA ILE A 46 -49.00 62.53 8.27
C ILE A 46 -47.70 63.34 8.24
N PRO A 47 -47.70 64.63 8.64
CA PRO A 47 -46.51 65.49 8.58
C PRO A 47 -45.58 65.28 9.78
N SER A 48 -45.29 64.03 10.18
CA SER A 48 -44.42 63.70 11.33
C SER A 48 -43.19 62.89 10.89
N PRO A 49 -41.99 63.17 11.43
CA PRO A 49 -40.81 62.33 11.21
C PRO A 49 -40.97 60.90 11.78
N PHE A 50 -41.96 60.67 12.65
CA PHE A 50 -42.26 59.37 13.28
C PHE A 50 -43.48 58.66 12.66
N ALA A 51 -43.95 59.08 11.48
CA ALA A 51 -45.14 58.53 10.83
C ALA A 51 -45.11 57.00 10.66
N GLN A 52 -43.92 56.40 10.50
CA GLN A 52 -43.78 54.94 10.41
C GLN A 52 -44.22 54.23 11.69
N MET A 53 -43.93 54.79 12.86
CA MET A 53 -44.37 54.22 14.15
C MET A 53 -45.90 54.23 14.26
N ASP A 54 -46.53 55.31 13.78
CA ASP A 54 -47.99 55.45 13.80
C ASP A 54 -48.68 54.46 12.85
N LEU A 55 -48.15 54.29 11.64
CA LEU A 55 -48.66 53.31 10.69
C LEU A 55 -48.63 51.89 11.26
N VAL A 56 -47.50 51.48 11.85
CA VAL A 56 -47.35 50.14 12.42
C VAL A 56 -48.26 49.95 13.64
N LYS A 57 -48.36 50.96 14.52
CA LYS A 57 -49.26 50.96 15.68
C LYS A 57 -50.72 50.75 15.25
N ASN A 58 -51.18 51.51 14.26
CA ASN A 58 -52.54 51.43 13.74
C ASN A 58 -52.81 50.10 13.01
N ALA A 59 -51.82 49.56 12.30
CA ALA A 59 -51.91 48.25 11.68
C ALA A 59 -52.15 47.14 12.72
N PHE A 60 -51.38 47.11 13.83
CA PHE A 60 -51.62 46.17 14.93
C PHE A 60 -53.05 46.29 15.48
N SER A 61 -53.53 47.52 15.69
CA SER A 61 -54.88 47.78 16.20
C SER A 61 -55.97 47.27 15.26
N ARG A 62 -55.84 47.53 13.95
CA ARG A 62 -56.81 47.10 12.92
C ARG A 62 -56.84 45.59 12.76
N LEU A 63 -55.69 44.92 12.67
CA LEU A 63 -55.66 43.45 12.60
C LEU A 63 -56.26 42.80 13.85
N ALA A 64 -55.99 43.36 15.04
CA ALA A 64 -56.53 42.85 16.29
C ALA A 64 -58.06 42.96 16.42
N ALA A 65 -58.71 43.77 15.58
CA ALA A 65 -60.17 43.86 15.49
C ALA A 65 -60.81 42.67 14.75
N HIS A 66 -60.01 41.89 14.00
CA HIS A 66 -60.46 40.71 13.27
C HIS A 66 -60.01 39.42 13.98
N ALA A 67 -60.94 38.49 14.20
CA ALA A 67 -60.68 37.26 14.99
C ALA A 67 -59.61 36.33 14.37
N ASN A 68 -59.38 36.42 13.07
CA ASN A 68 -58.37 35.67 12.32
C ASN A 68 -57.09 36.49 12.03
N LEU A 69 -56.99 37.73 12.55
CA LEU A 69 -55.87 38.64 12.29
C LEU A 69 -55.62 38.97 10.81
N GLN A 70 -56.66 38.87 9.96
CA GLN A 70 -56.61 39.24 8.55
C GLN A 70 -57.30 40.58 8.34
N GLY A 71 -56.72 41.44 7.50
CA GLY A 71 -57.18 42.82 7.30
C GLY A 71 -56.76 43.38 5.95
N GLU A 72 -56.46 44.67 5.89
CA GLU A 72 -55.90 45.25 4.66
C GLU A 72 -54.48 44.73 4.43
N LEU A 73 -54.11 44.49 3.17
CA LEU A 73 -52.80 43.94 2.77
C LEU A 73 -51.62 44.73 3.36
N MET A 74 -51.75 46.06 3.45
CA MET A 74 -50.71 46.90 4.04
C MET A 74 -50.57 46.69 5.55
N ASP A 75 -51.67 46.45 6.27
CA ASP A 75 -51.64 46.20 7.71
C ASP A 75 -50.96 44.86 8.02
N GLU A 76 -51.31 43.82 7.25
CA GLU A 76 -50.66 42.51 7.31
C GLU A 76 -49.15 42.62 7.05
N LYS A 77 -48.76 43.35 6.00
CA LYS A 77 -47.36 43.63 5.66
C LYS A 77 -46.62 44.37 6.78
N LEU A 78 -47.19 45.45 7.32
CA LEU A 78 -46.53 46.28 8.34
C LEU A 78 -46.30 45.50 9.64
N VAL A 79 -47.30 44.73 10.07
CA VAL A 79 -47.20 43.88 11.27
C VAL A 79 -46.23 42.72 11.04
N ALA A 80 -46.31 42.04 9.90
CA ALA A 80 -45.39 40.96 9.58
C ALA A 80 -43.93 41.45 9.51
N ASN A 81 -43.69 42.60 8.89
CA ASN A 81 -42.35 43.19 8.80
C ASN A 81 -41.83 43.63 10.19
N ALA A 82 -42.68 44.15 11.06
CA ALA A 82 -42.29 44.48 12.44
C ALA A 82 -41.90 43.20 13.23
N LEU A 83 -42.66 42.12 13.08
CA LEU A 83 -42.35 40.82 13.70
C LEU A 83 -41.09 40.18 13.12
N ASP A 84 -40.81 40.38 11.83
CA ASP A 84 -39.57 39.96 11.18
C ASP A 84 -38.34 40.65 11.79
N VAL A 85 -38.41 41.96 12.02
CA VAL A 85 -37.36 42.70 12.73
C VAL A 85 -37.20 42.21 14.16
N ALA A 86 -38.31 41.97 14.87
CA ALA A 86 -38.28 41.39 16.21
C ALA A 86 -37.58 40.02 16.23
N GLN A 87 -37.80 39.20 15.20
CA GLN A 87 -37.14 37.90 15.06
C GLN A 87 -35.65 38.02 14.72
N LEU A 88 -35.23 39.07 13.99
CA LEU A 88 -33.79 39.34 13.80
C LEU A 88 -33.08 39.69 15.11
N PHE A 89 -33.71 40.50 15.97
CA PHE A 89 -33.17 40.76 17.31
C PHE A 89 -33.08 39.47 18.12
N PHE A 90 -34.12 38.64 18.08
CA PHE A 90 -34.13 37.34 18.75
C PHE A 90 -33.04 36.39 18.22
N ASN A 91 -32.73 36.42 16.92
CA ASN A 91 -31.69 35.59 16.30
C ASN A 91 -30.32 36.29 16.21
N TYR A 92 -30.15 37.48 16.82
CA TYR A 92 -28.96 38.32 16.62
C TYR A 92 -27.66 37.62 17.02
N GLY A 93 -27.71 36.73 18.01
CA GLY A 93 -26.55 35.95 18.44
C GLY A 93 -25.84 35.21 17.29
N GLU A 94 -26.57 34.72 16.29
CA GLU A 94 -25.98 34.09 15.09
C GLU A 94 -25.76 35.06 13.93
N LEU A 95 -26.52 36.15 13.91
CA LEU A 95 -26.51 37.13 12.82
C LEU A 95 -25.52 38.27 13.05
N HIS A 96 -24.82 38.33 14.18
CA HIS A 96 -23.88 39.42 14.52
C HIS A 96 -22.78 39.66 13.47
N ASN A 97 -22.44 38.65 12.66
CA ASN A 97 -21.49 38.77 11.55
C ASN A 97 -22.10 39.41 10.29
N LEU A 98 -23.43 39.37 10.15
CA LEU A 98 -24.18 39.94 9.03
C LEU A 98 -24.83 41.29 9.39
N LEU A 99 -25.24 41.43 10.65
CA LEU A 99 -26.00 42.55 11.18
C LEU A 99 -25.19 43.29 12.23
N ARG A 100 -25.25 44.62 12.17
CA ARG A 100 -24.74 45.51 13.21
C ARG A 100 -25.90 46.20 13.90
N ILE A 101 -25.88 46.22 15.23
CA ILE A 101 -26.76 47.10 16.02
C ILE A 101 -26.09 48.48 16.15
N VAL A 102 -26.83 49.52 15.82
CA VAL A 102 -26.42 50.92 16.02
C VAL A 102 -27.36 51.55 17.03
N GLU A 103 -26.80 52.01 18.15
CA GLU A 103 -27.54 52.76 19.17
C GLU A 103 -27.73 54.22 18.73
N TRP A 104 -28.93 54.75 18.96
CA TRP A 104 -29.24 56.17 18.88
C TRP A 104 -29.73 56.64 20.25
N ASN A 105 -28.93 57.47 20.91
CA ASN A 105 -29.27 58.03 22.21
C ASN A 105 -29.98 59.38 22.05
N LYS A 106 -31.22 59.48 22.54
CA LYS A 106 -32.08 60.66 22.35
C LYS A 106 -31.38 61.95 22.77
N THR A 107 -30.80 61.99 23.97
CA THR A 107 -30.20 63.22 24.52
C THR A 107 -28.92 63.59 23.78
N THR A 108 -28.00 62.64 23.61
CA THR A 108 -26.69 62.90 23.00
C THR A 108 -26.81 63.27 21.53
N GLU A 109 -27.66 62.57 20.78
CA GLU A 109 -27.77 62.75 19.33
C GLU A 109 -28.56 64.02 18.96
N LEU A 110 -29.60 64.38 19.72
CA LEU A 110 -30.29 65.66 19.52
C LEU A 110 -29.36 66.85 19.75
N GLU A 111 -28.54 66.77 20.80
CA GLU A 111 -27.55 67.82 21.11
C GLU A 111 -26.50 67.92 20.00
N ALA A 112 -25.98 66.77 19.52
CA ALA A 112 -25.04 66.74 18.40
C ALA A 112 -25.63 67.36 17.11
N LEU A 113 -26.89 67.04 16.78
CA LEU A 113 -27.59 67.63 15.62
C LEU A 113 -27.76 69.15 15.74
N LYS A 114 -28.02 69.65 16.95
CA LYS A 114 -28.20 71.09 17.21
C LYS A 114 -26.89 71.89 17.17
N GLN A 115 -25.79 71.26 17.56
CA GLN A 115 -24.47 71.87 17.53
C GLN A 115 -23.94 72.05 16.10
N GLU A 116 -24.25 71.13 15.18
CA GLU A 116 -23.87 71.22 13.77
C GLU A 116 -24.77 72.21 12.99
N PRO A 117 -24.24 73.32 12.45
CA PRO A 117 -25.07 74.34 11.78
C PRO A 117 -25.92 73.82 10.63
N GLN A 118 -25.44 72.79 9.91
CA GLN A 118 -26.14 72.20 8.77
C GLN A 118 -27.33 71.33 9.20
N HIS A 119 -27.32 70.78 10.42
CA HIS A 119 -28.34 69.84 10.92
C HIS A 119 -29.22 70.43 12.03
N ARG A 120 -28.96 71.66 12.49
CA ARG A 120 -29.69 72.28 13.60
C ARG A 120 -31.20 72.27 13.44
N LEU A 121 -31.71 72.62 12.24
CA LEU A 121 -33.15 72.61 11.97
C LEU A 121 -33.78 71.22 12.13
N LEU A 122 -33.05 70.16 11.73
CA LEU A 122 -33.49 68.78 11.91
C LEU A 122 -33.53 68.42 13.40
N GLY A 123 -32.50 68.77 14.18
CA GLY A 123 -32.46 68.57 15.62
C GLY A 123 -33.61 69.26 16.35
N ASP A 124 -33.87 70.54 16.04
CA ASP A 124 -34.99 71.31 16.62
C ASP A 124 -36.35 70.71 16.25
N THR A 125 -36.51 70.25 15.00
CA THR A 125 -37.75 69.62 14.53
C THR A 125 -38.00 68.28 15.23
N LEU A 126 -36.97 67.44 15.37
CA LEU A 126 -37.09 66.16 16.07
C LEU A 126 -37.45 66.35 17.54
N GLU A 127 -36.79 67.28 18.24
CA GLU A 127 -37.13 67.58 19.64
C GLU A 127 -38.57 68.07 19.79
N MET A 128 -39.05 68.94 18.88
CA MET A 128 -40.43 69.42 18.89
C MET A 128 -41.44 68.26 18.82
N TYR A 129 -41.27 67.33 17.88
CA TYR A 129 -42.18 66.19 17.75
C TYR A 129 -42.04 65.20 18.91
N LEU A 130 -40.82 64.97 19.41
CA LEU A 130 -40.59 64.09 20.58
C LEU A 130 -41.28 64.61 21.84
N GLU A 131 -41.41 65.93 22.02
CA GLU A 131 -42.12 66.53 23.15
C GLU A 131 -43.64 66.58 22.91
N GLN A 132 -44.08 66.94 21.71
CA GLN A 132 -45.50 67.04 21.36
C GLN A 132 -46.22 65.69 21.44
N ASP A 133 -45.59 64.64 20.93
CA ASP A 133 -46.21 63.32 20.76
C ASP A 133 -45.83 62.34 21.89
N LYS A 134 -45.26 62.86 23.00
CA LYS A 134 -44.68 62.04 24.07
C LYS A 134 -45.65 61.04 24.68
N ASP A 135 -46.90 61.44 24.91
CA ASP A 135 -47.91 60.58 25.52
C ASP A 135 -48.45 59.53 24.53
N ALA A 136 -48.48 59.84 23.22
CA ALA A 136 -49.04 58.96 22.19
C ALA A 136 -48.07 57.85 21.75
N PHE A 137 -46.76 58.10 21.87
CA PHE A 137 -45.69 57.18 21.42
C PHE A 137 -44.71 56.78 22.53
N ASN A 138 -44.96 57.19 23.78
CA ASN A 138 -44.09 56.94 24.93
C ASN A 138 -42.68 57.55 24.78
N PHE A 139 -42.53 58.70 24.11
CA PHE A 139 -41.21 59.32 23.89
C PHE A 139 -40.57 59.90 25.16
N ASP A 140 -41.37 60.15 26.20
CA ASP A 140 -40.88 60.52 27.54
C ASP A 140 -40.18 59.36 28.26
N ARG A 141 -40.46 58.11 27.86
CA ARG A 141 -39.88 56.87 28.41
C ARG A 141 -38.87 56.21 27.47
N MET A 142 -38.57 56.85 26.35
CA MET A 142 -37.64 56.36 25.34
C MET A 142 -36.34 57.15 25.42
N ASP A 143 -35.32 56.56 26.04
CA ASP A 143 -33.97 57.15 26.07
C ASP A 143 -33.15 56.77 24.84
N ARG A 144 -33.38 55.57 24.31
CA ARG A 144 -32.55 54.96 23.26
C ARG A 144 -33.39 54.24 22.21
N LEU A 145 -32.91 54.25 20.98
CA LEU A 145 -33.38 53.40 19.87
C LEU A 145 -32.22 52.57 19.35
N PHE A 146 -32.49 51.34 18.94
CA PHE A 146 -31.49 50.44 18.39
C PHE A 146 -31.87 50.07 16.96
N PHE A 147 -30.97 50.33 16.01
CA PHE A 147 -31.17 50.09 14.58
C PHE A 147 -30.38 48.86 14.13
N LEU A 148 -31.05 47.94 13.43
CA LEU A 148 -30.39 46.84 12.74
C LEU A 148 -29.91 47.31 11.36
N VAL A 149 -28.62 47.18 11.13
CA VAL A 149 -27.96 47.59 9.89
C VAL A 149 -27.34 46.38 9.20
N TYR A 150 -27.75 46.15 7.94
CA TYR A 150 -27.16 45.15 7.04
C TYR A 150 -26.32 45.87 5.99
N GLY A 151 -25.00 45.66 6.01
CA GLY A 151 -24.05 46.46 5.24
C GLY A 151 -24.15 47.95 5.62
N ASN A 152 -24.65 48.78 4.71
CA ASN A 152 -24.87 50.22 4.93
C ASN A 152 -26.36 50.61 4.96
N GLN A 153 -27.27 49.64 5.08
CA GLN A 153 -28.73 49.89 5.03
C GLN A 153 -29.40 49.52 6.35
N VAL A 154 -30.27 50.41 6.84
CA VAL A 154 -31.13 50.15 8.00
C VAL A 154 -32.26 49.21 7.58
N VAL A 155 -32.32 48.06 8.23
CA VAL A 155 -33.35 47.01 8.02
C VAL A 155 -34.59 47.30 8.86
N GLY A 156 -34.38 47.73 10.11
CA GLY A 156 -35.44 48.05 11.07
C GLY A 156 -34.85 48.56 12.38
N SER A 157 -35.72 48.84 13.35
CA SER A 157 -35.31 49.33 14.66
C SER A 157 -36.24 48.86 15.77
N THR A 158 -35.83 49.11 17.02
CA THR A 158 -36.76 49.12 18.15
C THR A 158 -37.76 50.28 18.02
N SER A 159 -38.89 50.18 18.73
CA SER A 159 -39.96 51.17 18.73
C SER A 159 -40.54 51.31 20.14
N PRO A 160 -40.77 52.54 20.63
CA PRO A 160 -41.35 52.78 21.95
C PRO A 160 -42.88 52.55 22.02
N VAL A 161 -43.53 52.27 20.89
CA VAL A 161 -44.99 52.07 20.85
C VAL A 161 -45.39 50.67 20.37
N THR A 162 -44.54 50.00 19.59
CA THR A 162 -44.80 48.65 19.05
C THR A 162 -43.67 47.65 19.31
N LEU A 163 -42.70 48.00 20.17
CA LEU A 163 -41.42 47.31 20.43
C LEU A 163 -40.46 47.28 19.23
N PHE A 164 -40.94 47.02 18.03
CA PHE A 164 -40.14 46.92 16.81
C PHE A 164 -40.85 47.53 15.62
N MET A 165 -40.07 48.05 14.67
CA MET A 165 -40.58 48.48 13.37
C MET A 165 -39.57 48.19 12.26
N ALA A 166 -40.08 47.87 11.07
CA ALA A 166 -39.24 47.77 9.88
C ALA A 166 -38.97 49.14 9.26
N SER A 167 -37.85 49.21 8.53
CA SER A 167 -37.53 50.36 7.68
C SER A 167 -38.67 50.63 6.70
N PRO A 168 -39.05 51.90 6.44
CA PRO A 168 -40.06 52.24 5.44
C PRO A 168 -39.72 51.73 4.02
N ASN A 169 -38.43 51.43 3.78
CA ASN A 169 -37.93 50.90 2.52
C ASN A 169 -38.03 49.36 2.41
N ALA A 170 -38.50 48.66 3.46
CA ALA A 170 -38.61 47.21 3.49
C ALA A 170 -39.52 46.69 2.37
N ARG A 171 -38.95 45.81 1.53
CA ARG A 171 -39.62 45.18 0.40
C ARG A 171 -39.08 43.76 0.17
N GLU A 172 -39.93 42.92 -0.40
CA GLU A 172 -39.60 41.55 -0.80
C GLU A 172 -38.32 41.52 -1.65
N GLY A 173 -37.48 40.51 -1.41
CA GLY A 173 -36.23 40.28 -2.13
C GLY A 173 -35.11 41.29 -1.87
N MET A 174 -35.33 42.31 -1.02
CA MET A 174 -34.33 43.35 -0.74
C MET A 174 -33.13 42.83 0.06
N TYR A 175 -33.38 41.96 1.03
CA TYR A 175 -32.37 41.42 1.92
C TYR A 175 -32.38 39.89 1.83
N LYS A 176 -31.19 39.29 1.71
CA LYS A 176 -31.02 37.82 1.72
C LYS A 176 -30.57 37.36 3.10
N ILE A 177 -31.40 37.66 4.11
CA ILE A 177 -31.15 37.32 5.52
C ILE A 177 -32.21 36.31 5.96
N PRO A 178 -31.84 35.04 6.23
CA PRO A 178 -32.79 34.04 6.69
C PRO A 178 -33.33 34.35 8.09
N VAL A 179 -34.65 34.26 8.24
CA VAL A 179 -35.37 34.37 9.52
C VAL A 179 -36.04 33.05 9.92
N GLY A 180 -36.04 32.09 9.01
CA GLY A 180 -36.44 30.70 9.21
C GLY A 180 -35.85 29.84 8.10
N GLN A 181 -36.07 28.53 8.17
CA GLN A 181 -35.64 27.62 7.11
C GLN A 181 -36.32 28.03 5.78
N ASN A 182 -35.52 28.36 4.76
CA ASN A 182 -35.95 28.85 3.44
C ASN A 182 -36.73 30.16 3.39
N ILE A 183 -36.82 30.91 4.48
CA ILE A 183 -37.58 32.16 4.51
C ILE A 183 -36.63 33.31 4.81
N ASN A 184 -36.43 34.21 3.84
CA ASN A 184 -35.71 35.46 4.11
C ASN A 184 -36.67 36.51 4.69
N ILE A 185 -36.06 37.49 5.35
CA ILE A 185 -36.79 38.61 5.89
C ILE A 185 -37.57 39.38 4.80
N PHE A 186 -38.82 39.73 5.11
CA PHE A 186 -39.77 40.45 4.24
C PHE A 186 -40.21 39.73 2.97
N ASP A 187 -39.77 38.50 2.72
CA ASP A 187 -40.22 37.71 1.56
C ASP A 187 -41.68 37.22 1.75
N GLU A 188 -42.11 36.96 3.00
CA GLU A 188 -43.46 36.48 3.33
C GLU A 188 -44.10 37.28 4.48
N TRP A 189 -45.40 37.56 4.41
CA TRP A 189 -46.14 38.32 5.43
C TRP A 189 -46.67 37.42 6.55
N ARG A 190 -45.76 36.93 7.38
CA ARG A 190 -46.08 35.92 8.41
C ARG A 190 -46.59 36.55 9.72
N PRO A 191 -47.84 36.26 10.16
CA PRO A 191 -48.32 36.62 11.49
C PRO A 191 -47.60 35.84 12.58
N LEU A 192 -47.77 36.23 13.85
CA LEU A 192 -47.01 35.63 14.95
C LEU A 192 -47.24 34.11 15.08
N TRP A 193 -48.47 33.61 14.89
CA TRP A 193 -48.81 32.19 15.08
C TRP A 193 -48.21 31.24 14.01
N GLU A 194 -47.70 31.79 12.90
CA GLU A 194 -46.99 31.03 11.86
C GLU A 194 -45.46 30.98 12.07
N ARG A 195 -44.93 31.65 13.10
CA ARG A 195 -43.49 31.73 13.38
C ARG A 195 -43.02 30.57 14.25
N ASN A 196 -41.69 30.46 14.45
CA ASN A 196 -41.13 29.36 15.23
C ASN A 196 -41.58 29.43 16.71
N GLU A 197 -41.82 28.26 17.32
CA GLU A 197 -42.37 28.19 18.67
C GLU A 197 -41.47 28.88 19.74
N PRO A 198 -40.12 28.82 19.67
CA PRO A 198 -39.27 29.55 20.60
C PRO A 198 -39.48 31.07 20.54
N PHE A 199 -39.62 31.66 19.35
CA PHE A 199 -39.89 33.10 19.21
C PHE A 199 -41.30 33.47 19.68
N ILE A 200 -42.30 32.63 19.38
CA ILE A 200 -43.67 32.84 19.88
C ILE A 200 -43.67 32.87 21.41
N LYS A 201 -43.06 31.87 22.06
CA LYS A 201 -42.94 31.81 23.53
C LYS A 201 -42.21 33.02 24.09
N TYR A 202 -41.15 33.48 23.41
CA TYR A 202 -40.41 34.69 23.79
C TYR A 202 -41.33 35.93 23.84
N ILE A 203 -42.11 36.18 22.79
CA ILE A 203 -43.00 37.36 22.73
C ILE A 203 -44.06 37.31 23.85
N TYR A 204 -44.70 36.16 24.08
CA TYR A 204 -45.68 36.02 25.17
C TYR A 204 -45.04 36.12 26.55
N ALA A 205 -43.84 35.56 26.74
CA ALA A 205 -43.09 35.68 27.98
C ALA A 205 -42.70 37.14 28.26
N LEU A 206 -42.29 37.90 27.24
CA LEU A 206 -41.94 39.32 27.37
C LEU A 206 -43.13 40.15 27.89
N PHE A 207 -44.32 40.02 27.29
CA PHE A 207 -45.52 40.76 27.74
C PHE A 207 -46.09 40.30 29.08
N THR A 208 -45.78 39.08 29.52
CA THR A 208 -46.20 38.55 30.83
C THR A 208 -45.22 38.94 31.93
N ALA A 209 -43.91 38.90 31.63
CA ALA A 209 -42.84 39.30 32.54
C ALA A 209 -42.81 40.81 32.83
N TYR A 210 -43.30 41.62 31.87
CA TYR A 210 -43.33 43.09 31.95
C TYR A 210 -44.76 43.62 31.66
N PRO A 211 -45.69 43.53 32.63
CA PRO A 211 -47.10 43.89 32.43
C PRO A 211 -47.34 45.33 31.98
N GLU A 212 -46.42 46.25 32.23
CA GLU A 212 -46.43 47.62 31.73
C GLU A 212 -46.52 47.68 30.20
N LEU A 213 -45.98 46.69 29.47
CA LEU A 213 -46.11 46.59 28.01
C LEU A 213 -47.55 46.39 27.56
N LYS A 214 -48.40 45.74 28.39
CA LYS A 214 -49.83 45.57 28.08
C LYS A 214 -50.56 46.91 28.00
N LYS A 215 -50.02 47.95 28.66
CA LYS A 215 -50.53 49.32 28.62
C LYS A 215 -49.78 50.19 27.61
N LEU A 216 -48.44 50.18 27.64
CA LEU A 216 -47.60 51.08 26.82
C LEU A 216 -47.60 50.68 25.34
N CYS A 217 -47.75 49.39 25.04
CA CYS A 217 -47.89 48.84 23.69
C CYS A 217 -49.28 48.16 23.55
N GLY A 218 -50.34 48.89 23.91
CA GLY A 218 -51.69 48.33 24.04
C GLY A 218 -52.24 47.68 22.77
N GLU A 219 -51.92 48.24 21.60
CA GLU A 219 -52.31 47.73 20.29
C GLU A 219 -51.63 46.38 20.00
N VAL A 220 -50.34 46.24 20.33
CA VAL A 220 -49.61 44.97 20.21
C VAL A 220 -50.18 43.94 21.19
N ASN A 221 -50.46 44.32 22.43
CA ASN A 221 -51.08 43.42 23.40
C ASN A 221 -52.45 42.93 22.89
N ARG A 222 -53.29 43.80 22.32
CA ARG A 222 -54.57 43.39 21.73
C ARG A 222 -54.38 42.38 20.60
N TYR A 223 -53.38 42.58 19.74
CA TYR A 223 -53.00 41.62 18.70
C TYR A 223 -52.58 40.27 19.30
N LEU A 224 -51.76 40.26 20.35
CA LEU A 224 -51.34 39.02 21.03
C LEU A 224 -52.52 38.26 21.65
N ILE A 225 -53.48 38.96 22.27
CA ILE A 225 -54.69 38.33 22.82
C ILE A 225 -55.50 37.64 21.72
N THR A 226 -55.70 38.31 20.58
CA THR A 226 -56.42 37.75 19.44
C THR A 226 -55.62 36.63 18.74
N CYS A 227 -54.29 36.68 18.80
CA CYS A 227 -53.39 35.65 18.24
C CYS A 227 -53.40 34.35 19.05
N PHE A 228 -53.54 34.43 20.37
CA PHE A 228 -53.35 33.28 21.26
C PHE A 228 -54.25 32.07 20.94
N PRO A 229 -55.55 32.22 20.64
CA PRO A 229 -56.43 31.11 20.24
C PRO A 229 -56.05 30.46 18.90
N LEU A 230 -55.28 31.15 18.05
CA LEU A 230 -54.84 30.64 16.73
C LEU A 230 -53.62 29.71 16.82
N LEU A 231 -52.94 29.67 17.97
CA LEU A 231 -51.81 28.78 18.20
C LEU A 231 -52.28 27.31 18.25
N LYS A 232 -51.37 26.36 17.99
CA LYS A 232 -51.63 24.94 18.23
C LYS A 232 -51.96 24.70 19.71
N GLN A 233 -52.93 23.83 19.99
CA GLN A 233 -53.39 23.54 21.36
C GLN A 233 -52.25 23.21 22.32
N GLN A 234 -51.31 22.36 21.90
CA GLN A 234 -50.14 22.00 22.70
C GLN A 234 -49.29 23.21 23.10
N LEU A 235 -49.10 24.17 22.18
CA LEU A 235 -48.32 25.38 22.46
C LEU A 235 -49.08 26.33 23.41
N GLN A 236 -50.40 26.42 23.28
CA GLN A 236 -51.23 27.17 24.23
C GLN A 236 -51.10 26.62 25.65
N GLU A 237 -51.19 25.30 25.80
CA GLU A 237 -51.04 24.61 27.10
C GLU A 237 -49.66 24.87 27.72
N ILE A 238 -48.59 24.83 26.90
CA ILE A 238 -47.23 25.15 27.34
C ILE A 238 -47.14 26.61 27.81
N ILE A 239 -47.67 27.57 27.05
CA ILE A 239 -47.62 29.00 27.42
C ILE A 239 -48.38 29.24 28.74
N LEU A 240 -49.60 28.71 28.88
CA LEU A 240 -50.36 28.86 30.13
C LEU A 240 -49.65 28.22 31.32
N LYS A 241 -49.02 27.05 31.11
CA LYS A 241 -48.36 26.29 32.17
C LYS A 241 -47.00 26.85 32.55
N GLU A 242 -46.20 27.36 31.62
CA GLU A 242 -44.81 27.74 31.86
C GLU A 242 -44.60 29.25 31.93
N ILE A 243 -45.45 30.04 31.27
CA ILE A 243 -45.31 31.49 31.20
C ILE A 243 -46.40 32.20 32.01
N GLY A 244 -47.67 31.92 31.75
CA GLY A 244 -48.82 32.59 32.39
C GLY A 244 -49.94 32.89 31.40
N ASN A 245 -51.05 33.46 31.86
CA ASN A 245 -52.19 33.78 30.99
C ASN A 245 -51.95 35.09 30.20
N PRO A 246 -51.71 35.05 28.88
CA PRO A 246 -51.45 36.25 28.11
C PRO A 246 -52.69 37.12 27.91
N THR A 247 -53.90 36.54 28.01
CA THR A 247 -55.17 37.23 27.71
C THR A 247 -55.70 38.11 28.84
N ALA A 248 -55.07 38.08 30.01
CA ALA A 248 -55.44 38.85 31.18
C ALA A 248 -54.23 39.50 31.84
N LEU A 249 -54.47 40.45 32.75
CA LEU A 249 -53.40 40.97 33.61
C LEU A 249 -53.11 39.92 34.71
N ASP A 250 -52.23 38.97 34.39
CA ASP A 250 -51.82 37.88 35.28
C ASP A 250 -50.60 38.28 36.12
N THR A 251 -50.84 39.04 37.20
CA THR A 251 -49.77 39.53 38.08
C THR A 251 -49.06 38.40 38.85
N GLU A 252 -49.72 37.26 39.04
CA GLU A 252 -49.16 36.12 39.77
C GLU A 252 -48.07 35.40 38.97
N SER A 253 -48.19 35.39 37.64
CA SER A 253 -47.22 34.73 36.74
C SER A 253 -46.04 35.61 36.32
N VAL A 254 -45.94 36.87 36.77
CA VAL A 254 -44.87 37.81 36.36
C VAL A 254 -43.48 37.24 36.63
N GLU A 255 -43.22 36.80 37.86
CA GLU A 255 -41.90 36.29 38.26
C GLU A 255 -41.55 34.98 37.55
N LYS A 256 -42.57 34.16 37.30
CA LYS A 256 -42.46 32.92 36.55
C LYS A 256 -42.08 33.19 35.08
N ALA A 257 -42.70 34.17 34.45
CA ALA A 257 -42.36 34.58 33.08
C ALA A 257 -40.95 35.19 32.99
N LYS A 258 -40.51 35.96 34.00
CA LYS A 258 -39.10 36.44 34.09
C LYS A 258 -38.12 35.27 34.20
N THR A 259 -38.38 34.35 35.11
CA THR A 259 -37.56 33.13 35.29
C THR A 259 -37.53 32.32 33.98
N PHE A 260 -38.65 32.22 33.27
CA PHE A 260 -38.72 31.57 31.96
C PHE A 260 -37.81 32.26 30.94
N LEU A 261 -37.83 33.59 30.84
CA LEU A 261 -36.96 34.33 29.93
C LEU A 261 -35.47 34.09 30.26
N GLU A 262 -35.09 34.24 31.52
CA GLU A 262 -33.69 34.10 31.98
C GLU A 262 -33.16 32.66 31.86
N SER A 263 -34.03 31.66 31.98
CA SER A 263 -33.64 30.25 31.93
C SER A 263 -33.60 29.67 30.52
N ASN A 264 -34.32 30.25 29.56
CA ASN A 264 -34.48 29.71 28.20
C ASN A 264 -33.82 30.56 27.11
N TYR A 265 -33.47 31.82 27.40
CA TYR A 265 -32.88 32.74 26.43
C TYR A 265 -31.69 33.48 27.05
N SER A 266 -30.80 33.98 26.19
CA SER A 266 -29.71 34.86 26.62
C SER A 266 -30.17 36.30 26.57
N ARG A 267 -29.87 37.11 27.59
CA ARG A 267 -30.09 38.55 27.49
C ARG A 267 -29.19 39.11 26.39
N MET A 268 -29.69 40.01 25.56
CA MET A 268 -28.87 40.62 24.50
C MET A 268 -27.75 41.47 25.11
N ASP A 269 -26.55 41.31 24.54
CA ASP A 269 -25.40 42.17 24.82
C ASP A 269 -25.68 43.63 24.39
N ASP A 270 -24.82 44.57 24.79
CA ASP A 270 -24.92 46.01 24.48
C ASP A 270 -26.14 46.74 25.08
N GLY A 271 -26.90 46.10 25.97
CA GLY A 271 -27.98 46.76 26.71
C GLY A 271 -29.19 47.12 25.84
N VAL A 272 -29.43 46.36 24.77
CA VAL A 272 -30.57 46.54 23.86
C VAL A 272 -31.89 46.39 24.62
N GLU A 273 -32.73 47.41 24.50
CA GLU A 273 -34.00 47.52 25.21
C GLU A 273 -35.04 48.34 24.42
N ALA A 274 -36.29 48.26 24.86
CA ALA A 274 -37.30 49.27 24.56
C ALA A 274 -38.06 49.60 25.85
N LEU A 275 -38.29 50.89 26.12
CA LEU A 275 -39.02 51.37 27.31
C LEU A 275 -38.41 50.90 28.65
N GLY A 276 -37.10 50.74 28.73
CA GLY A 276 -36.40 50.23 29.92
C GLY A 276 -36.48 48.71 30.10
N ILE A 277 -37.02 47.98 29.11
CA ILE A 277 -37.22 46.53 29.17
C ILE A 277 -36.17 45.84 28.29
N PRO A 278 -35.32 44.98 28.86
CA PRO A 278 -34.26 44.31 28.10
C PRO A 278 -34.81 43.26 27.14
N PHE A 279 -34.16 43.11 26.00
CA PHE A 279 -34.45 42.03 25.05
C PHE A 279 -33.55 40.82 25.24
N PHE A 280 -34.03 39.67 24.76
CA PHE A 280 -33.37 38.38 24.84
C PHE A 280 -33.23 37.76 23.44
N CYS A 281 -32.18 36.97 23.25
CA CYS A 281 -31.88 36.23 22.04
C CYS A 281 -31.81 34.71 22.29
N ALA A 282 -31.95 33.93 21.23
CA ALA A 282 -31.81 32.48 21.28
C ALA A 282 -30.40 32.07 21.75
N ARG A 283 -30.32 31.03 22.59
CA ARG A 283 -29.03 30.51 23.06
C ARG A 283 -28.37 29.67 21.99
N ALA A 284 -27.08 29.86 21.78
CA ALA A 284 -26.30 29.07 20.84
C ALA A 284 -26.34 27.57 21.16
N GLU A 285 -26.38 27.20 22.44
CA GLU A 285 -26.46 25.80 22.90
C GLU A 285 -27.75 25.10 22.44
N ASP A 286 -28.90 25.77 22.50
CA ASP A 286 -30.17 25.20 22.07
C ASP A 286 -30.22 24.99 20.56
N ILE A 287 -29.60 25.91 19.81
CA ILE A 287 -29.49 25.81 18.35
C ILE A 287 -28.58 24.63 17.99
N GLN A 288 -27.42 24.52 18.64
CA GLN A 288 -26.53 23.37 18.46
C GLN A 288 -27.25 22.06 18.82
N ALA A 289 -28.00 22.01 19.92
CA ALA A 289 -28.80 20.85 20.29
C ALA A 289 -29.86 20.49 19.23
N ALA A 290 -30.50 21.49 18.62
CA ALA A 290 -31.45 21.26 17.52
C ALA A 290 -30.76 20.68 16.27
N ILE A 291 -29.57 21.17 15.91
CA ILE A 291 -28.77 20.65 14.80
C ILE A 291 -28.25 19.24 15.11
N GLN A 292 -27.79 18.97 16.34
CA GLN A 292 -27.36 17.62 16.77
C GLN A 292 -28.51 16.60 16.76
N ALA A 293 -29.75 17.06 16.84
CA ALA A 293 -30.95 16.24 16.70
C ALA A 293 -31.40 16.06 15.24
N SER A 294 -30.65 16.59 14.26
CA SER A 294 -30.92 16.43 12.84
C SER A 294 -30.83 14.98 12.40
N ASP A 295 -31.72 14.59 11.49
CA ASP A 295 -31.74 13.28 10.86
C ASP A 295 -30.55 13.07 9.91
N PHE A 296 -29.93 14.15 9.43
CA PHE A 296 -28.79 14.15 8.50
C PHE A 296 -27.43 13.95 9.18
N ARG A 297 -27.38 13.96 10.52
CA ARG A 297 -26.13 13.82 11.25
C ARG A 297 -25.49 12.48 10.93
N ILE A 298 -24.21 12.50 10.54
CA ILE A 298 -23.48 11.30 10.12
C ILE A 298 -23.38 10.29 11.27
N VAL A 299 -23.51 9.00 10.93
CA VAL A 299 -23.26 7.89 11.86
C VAL A 299 -21.96 7.19 11.45
N PRO A 300 -20.81 7.59 11.99
CA PRO A 300 -19.54 6.98 11.63
C PRO A 300 -19.43 5.55 12.19
N SER A 301 -18.62 4.70 11.55
CA SER A 301 -18.19 3.41 12.12
C SER A 301 -16.97 3.58 13.02
N ARG A 302 -16.28 4.72 12.93
CA ARG A 302 -15.14 5.11 13.75
C ARG A 302 -15.55 6.07 14.86
N GLU A 303 -14.81 6.05 15.96
CA GLU A 303 -14.92 7.10 16.97
C GLU A 303 -14.34 8.42 16.44
N VAL A 304 -15.12 9.48 16.57
CA VAL A 304 -14.74 10.84 16.15
C VAL A 304 -14.93 11.76 17.35
N GLY A 305 -13.84 12.38 17.82
CA GLY A 305 -13.85 13.27 18.98
C GLY A 305 -14.38 14.69 18.70
N ASP A 306 -14.61 15.02 17.42
CA ASP A 306 -15.09 16.33 16.96
C ASP A 306 -16.62 16.37 16.83
N CYS A 307 -17.15 17.57 16.54
CA CYS A 307 -18.55 17.76 16.15
C CYS A 307 -18.88 16.93 14.88
N LEU A 308 -19.93 16.10 14.95
CA LEU A 308 -20.33 15.24 13.83
C LEU A 308 -21.10 16.04 12.77
N PRO A 309 -20.65 16.07 11.50
CA PRO A 309 -21.29 16.86 10.48
C PRO A 309 -22.65 16.32 10.03
N LEU A 310 -23.44 17.17 9.37
CA LEU A 310 -24.59 16.74 8.58
C LEU A 310 -24.14 16.29 7.18
N VAL A 311 -24.68 15.20 6.64
CA VAL A 311 -24.41 14.78 5.25
C VAL A 311 -25.59 15.20 4.39
N LEU A 312 -25.38 16.10 3.44
CA LEU A 312 -26.45 16.72 2.66
C LEU A 312 -26.31 16.40 1.16
N GLN A 313 -27.45 16.34 0.47
CA GLN A 313 -27.54 16.16 -0.97
C GLN A 313 -28.68 17.00 -1.55
N ASN A 314 -28.57 17.39 -2.82
CA ASN A 314 -29.72 17.94 -3.55
C ASN A 314 -30.71 16.82 -3.90
N HIS A 315 -31.98 17.19 -4.07
CA HIS A 315 -33.05 16.30 -4.54
C HIS A 315 -33.18 15.01 -3.71
N LEU A 316 -33.28 15.15 -2.39
CA LEU A 316 -33.51 14.03 -1.47
C LEU A 316 -34.82 13.31 -1.81
N ASN A 317 -35.85 14.06 -2.24
CA ASN A 317 -37.17 13.55 -2.62
C ASN A 317 -37.80 12.69 -1.51
N ALA A 318 -37.60 13.09 -0.25
CA ALA A 318 -38.16 12.39 0.90
C ALA A 318 -39.70 12.54 0.88
N PRO A 319 -40.48 11.44 0.95
CA PRO A 319 -41.92 11.54 0.96
C PRO A 319 -42.39 12.25 2.24
N SER A 320 -43.47 13.02 2.14
CA SER A 320 -44.03 13.76 3.27
C SER A 320 -44.43 12.87 4.46
N SER A 321 -44.76 11.59 4.21
CA SER A 321 -45.03 10.59 5.24
C SER A 321 -43.79 10.13 6.02
N ASP A 322 -42.59 10.39 5.51
CA ASP A 322 -41.31 10.01 6.10
C ASP A 322 -40.25 11.10 5.85
N ALA A 323 -40.59 12.33 6.21
CA ALA A 323 -39.72 13.48 6.04
C ALA A 323 -38.45 13.38 6.89
N PHE A 324 -37.35 14.00 6.46
CA PHE A 324 -36.12 14.13 7.24
C PHE A 324 -36.16 15.39 8.08
N ARG A 325 -35.93 15.30 9.38
CA ARG A 325 -35.73 16.48 10.23
C ARG A 325 -34.39 17.14 9.89
N TYR A 326 -34.44 18.42 9.51
CA TYR A 326 -33.24 19.18 9.20
C TYR A 326 -32.71 19.95 10.42
N VAL A 327 -33.22 21.16 10.70
CA VAL A 327 -32.85 21.93 11.91
C VAL A 327 -34.10 22.29 12.71
N THR A 328 -34.86 23.26 12.21
CA THR A 328 -36.10 23.75 12.85
C THR A 328 -37.35 23.09 12.27
N GLY A 329 -37.26 22.46 11.10
CA GLY A 329 -38.34 21.74 10.43
C GLY A 329 -37.88 20.54 9.61
N ALA A 330 -38.78 20.03 8.77
CA ALA A 330 -38.46 18.99 7.79
C ALA A 330 -37.61 19.56 6.64
N TRP A 331 -36.79 18.72 6.01
CA TRP A 331 -36.05 19.06 4.80
C TRP A 331 -36.98 19.48 3.67
N ASP A 332 -36.55 20.49 2.91
CA ASP A 332 -37.26 21.02 1.76
C ASP A 332 -36.35 20.88 0.53
N ASP A 333 -36.85 20.19 -0.50
CA ASP A 333 -36.09 19.96 -1.72
C ASP A 333 -35.91 21.22 -2.59
N SER A 334 -36.50 22.36 -2.21
CA SER A 334 -36.14 23.66 -2.77
C SER A 334 -34.80 24.19 -2.25
N ILE A 335 -34.22 23.60 -1.19
CA ILE A 335 -32.89 23.94 -0.70
C ILE A 335 -31.86 23.54 -1.76
N GLU A 336 -31.22 24.54 -2.37
CA GLU A 336 -30.18 24.33 -3.36
C GLU A 336 -28.79 24.38 -2.71
N ILE A 337 -28.04 23.28 -2.84
CA ILE A 337 -26.64 23.18 -2.44
C ILE A 337 -25.78 23.44 -3.68
N ARG A 338 -25.02 24.54 -3.69
CA ARG A 338 -24.21 24.96 -4.85
C ARG A 338 -22.71 24.78 -4.58
N PRO A 339 -21.88 24.67 -5.64
CA PRO A 339 -20.43 24.61 -5.52
C PRO A 339 -19.77 25.66 -4.63
N THR A 340 -20.30 26.89 -4.63
CA THR A 340 -19.80 27.99 -3.79
C THR A 340 -20.05 27.76 -2.30
N ASP A 341 -21.11 27.03 -1.94
CA ASP A 341 -21.54 26.87 -0.56
C ASP A 341 -20.62 25.89 0.21
N TYR A 342 -20.04 24.91 -0.49
CA TYR A 342 -19.08 23.95 0.07
C TYR A 342 -17.61 24.18 -0.36
N ALA A 343 -17.32 25.25 -1.09
CA ALA A 343 -15.94 25.67 -1.39
C ALA A 343 -15.17 26.13 -0.13
N ILE A 344 -15.90 26.54 0.91
CA ILE A 344 -15.37 26.96 2.20
C ILE A 344 -14.98 25.72 3.03
N PRO A 345 -13.91 25.78 3.87
CA PRO A 345 -13.55 24.69 4.77
C PRO A 345 -14.73 24.20 5.62
N VAL A 346 -14.85 22.88 5.82
CA VAL A 346 -15.99 22.21 6.47
C VAL A 346 -16.47 22.89 7.75
N GLU A 347 -15.55 23.22 8.67
CA GLU A 347 -15.86 23.83 9.97
C GLU A 347 -16.43 25.26 9.90
N LYS A 348 -16.30 25.93 8.75
CA LYS A 348 -16.72 27.32 8.52
C LYS A 348 -17.96 27.42 7.63
N ARG A 349 -18.56 26.29 7.24
CA ARG A 349 -19.73 26.30 6.36
C ARG A 349 -20.99 26.71 7.11
N VAL A 350 -21.90 27.37 6.41
CA VAL A 350 -23.26 27.68 6.88
C VAL A 350 -24.20 26.64 6.30
N LEU A 351 -25.12 26.13 7.11
CA LEU A 351 -26.11 25.14 6.70
C LEU A 351 -27.04 25.74 5.61
N PRO A 352 -27.17 25.09 4.44
CA PRO A 352 -28.04 25.55 3.35
C PRO A 352 -29.46 25.86 3.83
N GLY A 353 -30.03 26.98 3.36
CA GLY A 353 -31.38 27.42 3.74
C GLY A 353 -31.51 27.98 5.17
N THR A 354 -30.40 28.18 5.89
CA THR A 354 -30.38 28.69 7.28
C THR A 354 -29.25 29.71 7.50
N THR A 355 -29.09 30.18 8.74
CA THR A 355 -27.98 31.04 9.20
C THR A 355 -26.98 30.31 10.09
N HIS A 356 -27.19 29.03 10.35
CA HIS A 356 -26.43 28.28 11.34
C HIS A 356 -25.08 27.84 10.77
N GLN A 357 -23.98 28.29 11.37
CA GLN A 357 -22.66 27.74 11.07
C GLN A 357 -22.51 26.37 11.74
N TYR A 358 -22.32 25.33 10.93
CA TYR A 358 -22.18 23.95 11.39
C TYR A 358 -21.47 23.11 10.33
N PRO A 359 -20.62 22.14 10.69
CA PRO A 359 -19.95 21.32 9.69
C PRO A 359 -20.94 20.44 8.93
N TRP A 360 -20.89 20.48 7.59
CA TRP A 360 -21.69 19.61 6.74
C TRP A 360 -20.90 19.15 5.52
N LEU A 361 -21.24 17.96 5.02
CA LEU A 361 -20.51 17.23 3.98
C LEU A 361 -21.40 16.91 2.78
N THR A 362 -20.76 16.83 1.62
CA THR A 362 -21.37 16.51 0.33
C THR A 362 -20.55 15.47 -0.43
N VAL A 363 -21.01 15.11 -1.63
CA VAL A 363 -20.24 14.26 -2.56
C VAL A 363 -18.83 14.81 -2.85
N ASN A 364 -18.66 16.14 -2.86
CA ASN A 364 -17.37 16.78 -3.13
C ASN A 364 -16.33 16.53 -2.03
N ASP A 365 -16.77 16.23 -0.82
CA ASP A 365 -15.88 16.00 0.32
C ASP A 365 -15.38 14.55 0.35
N PHE A 366 -16.15 13.62 -0.19
CA PHE A 366 -15.82 12.19 -0.20
C PHE A 366 -15.23 11.70 -1.53
N LEU A 367 -15.63 12.27 -2.67
CA LEU A 367 -15.24 11.78 -3.99
C LEU A 367 -14.27 12.70 -4.73
N GLN A 368 -13.25 12.10 -5.36
CA GLN A 368 -12.27 12.79 -6.22
C GLN A 368 -12.93 13.39 -7.45
N PRO A 369 -12.47 14.56 -7.95
CA PRO A 369 -13.02 15.17 -9.17
C PRO A 369 -12.66 14.38 -10.44
N SER A 370 -11.59 13.59 -10.39
CA SER A 370 -11.11 12.75 -11.47
C SER A 370 -11.00 11.28 -11.07
N MET A 371 -10.96 10.39 -12.05
CA MET A 371 -10.86 8.93 -11.89
C MET A 371 -9.79 8.33 -12.80
N ILE A 372 -9.19 7.23 -12.35
CA ILE A 372 -8.25 6.43 -13.13
C ILE A 372 -8.98 5.15 -13.58
N LYS A 373 -9.06 4.94 -14.90
CA LYS A 373 -9.52 3.69 -15.51
C LYS A 373 -8.31 2.80 -15.79
N LEU A 374 -8.42 1.51 -15.49
CA LEU A 374 -7.40 0.51 -15.77
C LEU A 374 -7.49 0.07 -17.24
N ASP A 375 -6.44 -0.53 -17.78
CA ASP A 375 -6.43 -1.17 -19.11
C ASP A 375 -6.75 -2.67 -19.05
N TYR A 376 -7.27 -3.14 -17.92
CA TYR A 376 -7.66 -4.53 -17.64
C TYR A 376 -8.77 -4.62 -16.58
N SER A 377 -9.31 -5.83 -16.41
CA SER A 377 -10.16 -6.18 -15.25
C SER A 377 -9.32 -6.42 -14.01
N LEU A 378 -9.78 -5.94 -12.86
CA LEU A 378 -9.14 -6.04 -11.56
C LEU A 378 -9.34 -7.43 -10.94
N ASP A 379 -8.35 -7.94 -10.21
CA ASP A 379 -8.42 -9.20 -9.48
C ASP A 379 -9.33 -9.08 -8.25
N ARG A 380 -10.62 -9.37 -8.44
CA ARG A 380 -11.69 -9.12 -7.46
C ARG A 380 -11.57 -9.97 -6.20
N ASP A 381 -10.77 -11.04 -6.23
CA ASP A 381 -10.50 -11.86 -5.04
C ASP A 381 -9.49 -11.15 -4.12
N SER A 382 -8.52 -10.45 -4.70
CA SER A 382 -7.44 -9.77 -3.97
C SER A 382 -7.69 -8.28 -3.74
N PHE A 383 -8.53 -7.62 -4.53
CA PHE A 383 -8.78 -6.18 -4.40
C PHE A 383 -10.28 -5.85 -4.50
N PHE A 384 -10.70 -4.73 -3.89
CA PHE A 384 -12.06 -4.24 -4.04
C PHE A 384 -12.24 -3.54 -5.39
N ASP A 385 -13.19 -4.04 -6.19
CA ASP A 385 -13.54 -3.53 -7.53
C ASP A 385 -14.59 -2.40 -7.48
N GLY A 386 -15.00 -1.97 -6.29
CA GLY A 386 -16.06 -1.00 -6.13
C GLY A 386 -17.44 -1.54 -6.47
N ASN A 387 -17.69 -2.86 -6.38
CA ASN A 387 -18.95 -3.49 -6.77
C ASN A 387 -19.39 -3.08 -8.18
N LEU A 388 -18.45 -3.10 -9.15
CA LEU A 388 -18.70 -2.58 -10.49
C LEU A 388 -19.83 -3.34 -11.19
N THR A 389 -20.80 -2.57 -11.69
CA THR A 389 -21.90 -3.08 -12.53
C THR A 389 -21.85 -2.46 -13.93
N ILE A 390 -22.12 -3.26 -14.95
CA ILE A 390 -22.16 -2.82 -16.34
C ILE A 390 -23.63 -2.55 -16.72
N ALA A 391 -23.97 -1.28 -16.95
CA ALA A 391 -25.33 -0.86 -17.31
C ALA A 391 -25.65 -1.01 -18.81
N ASN A 392 -24.63 -1.00 -19.68
CA ASN A 392 -24.80 -1.14 -21.13
C ASN A 392 -23.77 -2.12 -21.70
N ARG A 393 -24.17 -3.02 -22.62
CA ARG A 393 -23.30 -4.10 -23.13
C ARG A 393 -22.19 -3.62 -24.08
N GLU A 394 -22.18 -2.35 -24.47
CA GLU A 394 -21.24 -1.79 -25.44
C GLU A 394 -19.98 -1.16 -24.83
N VAL A 395 -19.87 -1.13 -23.50
CA VAL A 395 -18.66 -0.68 -22.79
C VAL A 395 -17.71 -1.86 -22.57
N ASP A 396 -16.42 -1.58 -22.39
CA ASP A 396 -15.44 -2.62 -22.05
C ASP A 396 -15.60 -3.14 -20.62
N ASN A 397 -14.87 -4.22 -20.32
CA ASN A 397 -14.84 -4.84 -19.00
C ASN A 397 -13.67 -4.34 -18.14
N CYS A 398 -13.07 -3.19 -18.47
CA CYS A 398 -11.98 -2.63 -17.69
C CYS A 398 -12.52 -1.98 -16.41
N ASP A 399 -11.80 -2.19 -15.31
CA ASP A 399 -12.21 -1.70 -14.00
C ASP A 399 -11.60 -0.31 -13.71
N PHE A 400 -12.00 0.30 -12.60
CA PHE A 400 -11.60 1.67 -12.22
C PHE A 400 -11.05 1.67 -10.80
N LEU A 401 -10.10 2.57 -10.54
CA LEU A 401 -9.68 2.84 -9.16
C LEU A 401 -10.74 3.66 -8.42
N LEU A 402 -10.86 3.45 -7.11
CA LEU A 402 -11.90 4.10 -6.31
C LEU A 402 -11.58 5.60 -6.16
N PRO A 403 -12.51 6.51 -6.49
CA PRO A 403 -12.28 7.95 -6.37
C PRO A 403 -12.48 8.46 -4.94
N LEU A 404 -11.85 7.85 -3.94
CA LEU A 404 -12.07 8.24 -2.54
C LEU A 404 -11.12 9.37 -2.12
N LYS A 405 -11.65 10.31 -1.34
CA LYS A 405 -10.87 11.34 -0.64
C LYS A 405 -10.53 10.89 0.78
N PRO A 406 -9.42 11.39 1.36
CA PRO A 406 -9.01 11.02 2.72
C PRO A 406 -10.07 11.25 3.81
N LEU A 407 -10.98 12.20 3.60
CA LEU A 407 -12.04 12.50 4.56
C LEU A 407 -12.99 11.32 4.80
N TYR A 408 -13.18 10.42 3.82
CA TYR A 408 -13.93 9.17 4.04
C TYR A 408 -13.37 8.39 5.23
N PHE A 409 -12.03 8.27 5.30
CA PHE A 409 -11.33 7.52 6.34
C PHE A 409 -11.29 8.22 7.71
N LYS A 410 -11.79 9.46 7.81
CA LYS A 410 -12.08 10.09 9.12
C LYS A 410 -13.24 9.39 9.82
N TYR A 411 -14.27 9.01 9.06
CA TYR A 411 -15.54 8.50 9.59
C TYR A 411 -15.71 6.99 9.44
N PHE A 412 -15.05 6.38 8.45
CA PHE A 412 -15.22 4.98 8.07
C PHE A 412 -13.88 4.28 7.83
N ASN A 413 -13.89 2.94 7.91
CA ASN A 413 -12.75 2.11 7.53
C ASN A 413 -12.89 1.61 6.10
N VAL A 414 -11.81 1.08 5.52
CA VAL A 414 -11.86 0.32 4.25
C VAL A 414 -12.92 -0.78 4.33
N ASN A 415 -13.01 -1.47 5.47
CA ASN A 415 -13.99 -2.51 5.80
C ASN A 415 -15.47 -2.10 5.64
N ASP A 416 -15.77 -0.80 5.61
CA ASP A 416 -17.13 -0.31 5.41
C ASP A 416 -17.58 -0.27 3.94
N LEU A 417 -16.66 -0.23 2.96
CA LEU A 417 -16.98 0.01 1.54
C LEU A 417 -17.77 -1.13 0.89
N TRP A 418 -17.39 -2.36 1.17
CA TRP A 418 -17.98 -3.62 0.68
C TRP A 418 -19.23 -4.07 1.45
N GLY A 419 -19.61 -3.38 2.53
CA GLY A 419 -20.83 -3.67 3.27
C GLY A 419 -22.10 -3.25 2.51
N THR A 420 -23.26 -3.59 3.06
CA THR A 420 -24.56 -3.15 2.54
C THR A 420 -25.28 -2.22 3.52
N ILE A 421 -26.10 -1.31 2.99
CA ILE A 421 -27.01 -0.45 3.75
C ILE A 421 -28.35 -0.36 3.01
N GLY A 422 -29.46 -0.61 3.71
CA GLY A 422 -30.78 -0.73 3.08
C GLY A 422 -30.86 -1.79 1.97
N GLY A 423 -30.10 -2.88 2.08
CA GLY A 423 -30.02 -3.95 1.08
C GLY A 423 -29.24 -3.59 -0.19
N ARG A 424 -28.58 -2.43 -0.24
CA ARG A 424 -27.75 -1.98 -1.37
C ARG A 424 -26.28 -1.88 -0.96
N PRO A 425 -25.32 -2.02 -1.88
CA PRO A 425 -23.91 -1.81 -1.56
C PRO A 425 -23.66 -0.41 -0.99
N ARG A 426 -22.78 -0.26 0.01
CA ARG A 426 -22.40 1.05 0.54
C ARG A 426 -21.65 1.89 -0.49
N PHE A 427 -20.78 1.26 -1.26
CA PHE A 427 -20.13 1.86 -2.43
C PHE A 427 -20.37 1.00 -3.68
N GLU A 428 -20.74 1.62 -4.79
CA GLU A 428 -20.85 0.95 -6.09
C GLU A 428 -20.41 1.86 -7.24
N LEU A 429 -19.87 1.24 -8.28
CA LEU A 429 -19.59 1.85 -9.57
C LEU A 429 -20.56 1.30 -10.63
N VAL A 430 -21.05 2.17 -11.50
CA VAL A 430 -21.92 1.81 -12.63
C VAL A 430 -21.29 2.31 -13.92
N HIS A 431 -20.76 1.38 -14.73
CA HIS A 431 -20.17 1.67 -16.04
C HIS A 431 -21.25 1.62 -17.12
N GLY A 432 -21.40 2.71 -17.86
CA GLY A 432 -22.38 2.84 -18.92
C GLY A 432 -21.93 3.84 -19.97
N ARG A 433 -22.86 4.24 -20.84
CA ARG A 433 -22.58 5.15 -21.94
C ARG A 433 -23.68 6.19 -22.06
N LEU A 434 -23.32 7.44 -22.26
CA LEU A 434 -24.23 8.53 -22.58
C LEU A 434 -23.98 8.99 -24.02
N GLY A 435 -24.85 8.58 -24.95
CA GLY A 435 -24.61 8.79 -26.38
C GLY A 435 -23.43 7.95 -26.87
N SER A 436 -22.37 8.59 -27.35
CA SER A 436 -21.13 7.93 -27.79
C SER A 436 -19.98 8.00 -26.78
N VAL A 437 -20.24 8.51 -25.57
CA VAL A 437 -19.18 8.77 -24.57
C VAL A 437 -19.34 7.83 -23.38
N ASP A 438 -18.27 7.15 -23.01
CA ASP A 438 -18.25 6.26 -21.85
C ASP A 438 -18.36 7.06 -20.55
N THR A 439 -19.11 6.51 -19.61
CA THR A 439 -19.46 7.16 -18.34
C THR A 439 -19.37 6.17 -17.19
N VAL A 440 -18.86 6.61 -16.05
CA VAL A 440 -18.94 5.87 -14.79
C VAL A 440 -19.65 6.70 -13.75
N LYS A 441 -20.61 6.08 -13.06
CA LYS A 441 -21.27 6.70 -11.91
C LYS A 441 -20.76 6.05 -10.63
N ALA A 442 -20.14 6.84 -9.76
CA ALA A 442 -19.81 6.43 -8.41
C ALA A 442 -20.96 6.77 -7.46
N VAL A 443 -21.37 5.81 -6.65
CA VAL A 443 -22.47 5.94 -5.69
C VAL A 443 -21.96 5.54 -4.32
N LEU A 444 -22.01 6.48 -3.36
CA LEU A 444 -21.60 6.30 -1.98
C LEU A 444 -22.78 6.56 -1.05
N ARG A 445 -23.13 5.58 -0.22
CA ARG A 445 -24.25 5.64 0.73
C ARG A 445 -23.73 5.84 2.15
N ILE A 446 -24.04 6.98 2.74
CA ILE A 446 -23.57 7.38 4.08
C ILE A 446 -24.69 7.17 5.10
N PRO A 447 -24.48 6.35 6.15
CA PRO A 447 -25.44 6.22 7.25
C PRO A 447 -25.61 7.54 8.01
N VAL A 448 -26.85 7.83 8.40
CA VAL A 448 -27.22 9.04 9.15
C VAL A 448 -28.12 8.70 10.33
N GLN A 449 -28.34 9.68 11.21
CA GLN A 449 -29.00 9.51 12.50
C GLN A 449 -30.44 9.02 12.39
N LYS A 450 -31.14 9.33 11.29
CA LYS A 450 -32.47 8.79 11.04
C LYS A 450 -32.44 7.26 10.96
N ASN A 451 -33.23 6.61 11.81
CA ASN A 451 -33.20 5.16 11.99
C ASN A 451 -33.40 4.39 10.68
N GLY A 452 -32.43 3.56 10.31
CA GLY A 452 -32.46 2.75 9.08
C GLY A 452 -32.26 3.52 7.77
N ALA A 453 -32.01 4.83 7.82
CA ALA A 453 -31.87 5.69 6.65
C ALA A 453 -30.40 6.00 6.31
N TYR A 454 -30.19 6.51 5.10
CA TYR A 454 -28.87 6.89 4.57
C TYR A 454 -29.00 7.97 3.50
N ILE A 455 -27.93 8.72 3.28
CA ILE A 455 -27.81 9.73 2.22
C ILE A 455 -27.01 9.13 1.06
N THR A 456 -27.45 9.34 -0.18
CA THR A 456 -26.87 8.75 -1.40
C THR A 456 -26.11 9.79 -2.21
N LEU A 457 -24.81 9.90 -1.95
CA LEU A 457 -23.93 10.80 -2.67
C LEU A 457 -23.51 10.17 -4.00
N GLN A 458 -23.66 10.90 -5.10
CA GLN A 458 -23.42 10.37 -6.45
C GLN A 458 -22.63 11.36 -7.30
N ARG A 459 -21.66 10.85 -8.06
CA ARG A 459 -20.96 11.64 -9.09
C ARG A 459 -20.84 10.83 -10.37
N THR A 460 -21.07 11.49 -11.50
CA THR A 460 -20.87 10.91 -12.83
C THR A 460 -19.55 11.42 -13.42
N TYR A 461 -18.75 10.51 -13.93
CA TYR A 461 -17.47 10.76 -14.59
C TYR A 461 -17.60 10.42 -16.07
N ILE A 462 -17.01 11.26 -16.92
CA ILE A 462 -17.03 11.09 -18.37
C ILE A 462 -15.61 10.87 -18.87
N GLU A 463 -15.44 10.03 -19.89
CA GLU A 463 -14.13 9.82 -20.51
C GLU A 463 -13.53 11.13 -21.02
N SER A 464 -12.23 11.34 -20.75
CA SER A 464 -11.43 12.42 -21.31
C SER A 464 -10.40 11.85 -22.29
N PRO A 465 -10.66 11.94 -23.61
CA PRO A 465 -9.75 11.42 -24.64
C PRO A 465 -8.44 12.20 -24.74
N ASP A 466 -8.47 13.47 -24.35
CA ASP A 466 -7.36 14.43 -24.39
C ASP A 466 -6.53 14.46 -23.09
N GLY A 467 -6.94 13.72 -22.06
CA GLY A 467 -6.28 13.70 -20.75
C GLY A 467 -6.57 14.93 -19.87
N GLU A 468 -7.46 15.83 -20.28
CA GLU A 468 -7.92 16.94 -19.44
C GLU A 468 -8.88 16.44 -18.35
N LEU A 469 -8.41 16.35 -17.11
CA LEU A 469 -9.16 15.84 -15.96
C LEU A 469 -9.78 16.93 -15.06
N SER A 470 -9.98 18.13 -15.60
CA SER A 470 -10.62 19.23 -14.88
C SER A 470 -12.09 18.89 -14.55
N TYR A 471 -12.54 19.33 -13.37
CA TYR A 471 -13.93 19.13 -12.95
C TYR A 471 -14.86 20.06 -13.73
N ASP A 472 -15.90 19.51 -14.36
CA ASP A 472 -16.94 20.30 -15.02
C ASP A 472 -17.95 20.78 -13.96
N VAL A 473 -17.68 21.96 -13.42
CA VAL A 473 -18.53 22.62 -12.40
C VAL A 473 -19.93 22.92 -12.95
N ALA A 474 -20.07 23.23 -14.24
CA ALA A 474 -21.34 23.66 -14.82
C ALA A 474 -22.35 22.51 -14.94
N ASN A 475 -21.86 21.30 -15.20
CA ASN A 475 -22.69 20.10 -15.35
C ASN A 475 -22.56 19.10 -14.21
N ASP A 476 -21.80 19.44 -13.16
CA ASP A 476 -21.48 18.59 -12.01
C ASP A 476 -20.89 17.23 -12.41
N ARG A 477 -19.91 17.26 -13.32
CA ARG A 477 -19.32 16.06 -13.93
C ARG A 477 -17.82 15.98 -13.67
N GLY A 478 -17.40 14.82 -13.17
CA GLY A 478 -15.99 14.45 -13.12
C GLY A 478 -15.51 13.91 -14.47
N ARG A 479 -14.21 13.63 -14.55
CA ARG A 479 -13.59 13.03 -15.74
C ARG A 479 -12.74 11.82 -15.39
N PHE A 480 -12.59 10.88 -16.31
CA PHE A 480 -11.66 9.76 -16.15
C PHE A 480 -10.74 9.59 -17.35
N VAL A 481 -9.57 9.00 -17.11
CA VAL A 481 -8.59 8.65 -18.13
C VAL A 481 -8.10 7.22 -17.93
N THR A 482 -7.84 6.52 -19.02
CA THR A 482 -7.24 5.18 -19.00
C THR A 482 -5.73 5.31 -18.82
N VAL A 483 -5.20 4.67 -17.77
CA VAL A 483 -3.76 4.70 -17.45
C VAL A 483 -3.23 3.26 -17.46
N PRO A 484 -2.36 2.89 -18.42
CA PRO A 484 -1.73 1.58 -18.44
C PRO A 484 -0.66 1.46 -17.35
N PHE A 485 -0.89 0.64 -16.33
CA PHE A 485 0.10 0.32 -15.29
C PHE A 485 -0.25 -1.00 -14.60
N ALA A 486 0.71 -1.65 -13.96
CA ALA A 486 0.45 -2.81 -13.12
C ALA A 486 0.97 -2.63 -11.70
N LEU A 487 0.29 -3.26 -10.75
CA LEU A 487 0.71 -3.37 -9.35
C LEU A 487 0.81 -4.83 -8.94
N SER A 488 1.83 -5.14 -8.14
CA SER A 488 2.02 -6.45 -7.52
C SER A 488 2.37 -6.30 -6.05
N VAL A 489 1.78 -7.11 -5.17
CA VAL A 489 2.01 -7.08 -3.72
C VAL A 489 2.55 -8.43 -3.24
N PHE A 490 3.66 -8.41 -2.50
CA PHE A 490 4.30 -9.58 -1.91
C PHE A 490 4.75 -9.32 -0.45
N PRO A 491 4.55 -10.25 0.48
CA PRO A 491 3.62 -11.37 0.37
C PRO A 491 2.18 -10.86 0.44
N PHE A 492 1.23 -11.57 -0.17
CA PHE A 492 -0.19 -11.21 -0.09
C PHE A 492 -0.90 -11.85 1.11
N VAL A 493 -0.33 -11.64 2.30
CA VAL A 493 -0.88 -12.12 3.58
C VAL A 493 -0.57 -11.09 4.65
N ARG A 494 -1.56 -10.78 5.49
CA ARG A 494 -1.42 -9.86 6.61
C ARG A 494 -1.24 -10.64 7.91
N ALA A 495 -0.16 -10.35 8.62
CA ALA A 495 0.10 -10.93 9.94
C ALA A 495 0.51 -9.84 10.94
N PRO A 496 0.05 -9.90 12.21
CA PRO A 496 0.49 -8.97 13.24
C PRO A 496 2.01 -8.99 13.41
N GLY A 497 2.64 -7.82 13.35
CA GLY A 497 4.10 -7.71 13.50
C GLY A 497 4.89 -8.22 12.28
N LEU A 498 4.24 -8.48 11.14
CA LEU A 498 4.95 -8.78 9.89
C LEU A 498 5.75 -7.56 9.44
N GLY A 499 7.05 -7.59 9.76
CA GLY A 499 7.99 -6.62 9.21
C GLY A 499 8.27 -6.96 7.76
N GLN A 500 8.06 -6.01 6.84
CA GLN A 500 8.36 -6.12 5.41
C GLN A 500 7.25 -6.65 4.48
N TYR A 501 6.65 -5.73 3.74
CA TYR A 501 5.95 -5.95 2.46
C TYR A 501 6.73 -5.31 1.31
N ASN A 502 6.61 -5.87 0.11
CA ASN A 502 7.18 -5.36 -1.12
C ASN A 502 6.04 -5.14 -2.14
N VAL A 503 5.93 -3.92 -2.68
CA VAL A 503 4.95 -3.57 -3.71
C VAL A 503 5.68 -3.09 -4.96
N GLN A 504 5.41 -3.72 -6.10
CA GLN A 504 5.93 -3.32 -7.41
C GLN A 504 4.89 -2.46 -8.12
N LEU A 505 5.35 -1.37 -8.73
CA LEU A 505 4.61 -0.53 -9.68
C LEU A 505 5.33 -0.56 -11.03
N VAL A 506 4.62 -0.97 -12.07
CA VAL A 506 5.08 -0.89 -13.46
C VAL A 506 4.32 0.24 -14.16
N ASP A 507 4.98 1.37 -14.39
CA ASP A 507 4.42 2.55 -15.09
C ASP A 507 4.59 2.41 -16.60
N ARG A 508 3.46 2.34 -17.30
CA ARG A 508 3.35 2.34 -18.75
C ARG A 508 2.38 3.41 -19.27
N ALA A 509 2.20 4.50 -18.51
CA ALA A 509 1.48 5.66 -18.96
C ALA A 509 2.25 6.33 -20.11
N LEU A 510 1.81 6.06 -21.35
CA LEU A 510 2.42 6.48 -22.61
C LEU A 510 1.45 7.35 -23.42
N GLY A 511 1.88 7.86 -24.58
CA GLY A 511 1.05 8.70 -25.43
C GLY A 511 0.80 10.06 -24.79
N ALA A 512 -0.46 10.46 -24.60
CA ALA A 512 -0.82 11.73 -23.96
C ALA A 512 -0.32 11.84 -22.49
N LEU A 513 0.00 10.70 -21.86
CA LEU A 513 0.51 10.62 -20.48
C LEU A 513 2.01 10.30 -20.40
N GLU A 514 2.75 10.36 -21.51
CA GLU A 514 4.17 9.95 -21.59
C GLU A 514 5.05 10.65 -20.56
N ASN A 515 4.78 11.93 -20.31
CA ASN A 515 5.52 12.74 -19.36
C ASN A 515 4.88 12.81 -17.96
N SER A 516 3.73 12.19 -17.77
CA SER A 516 3.14 12.00 -16.43
C SER A 516 3.93 10.94 -15.67
N ARG A 517 3.81 10.88 -14.34
CA ARG A 517 4.43 9.84 -13.51
C ARG A 517 3.43 9.23 -12.55
N LEU A 518 3.58 7.94 -12.32
CA LEU A 518 2.82 7.24 -11.28
C LEU A 518 3.67 7.06 -10.02
N SER A 519 3.03 7.20 -8.87
CA SER A 519 3.61 6.86 -7.57
C SER A 519 2.55 6.27 -6.64
N LEU A 520 3.01 5.60 -5.58
CA LEU A 520 2.17 5.00 -4.55
C LEU A 520 2.32 5.72 -3.21
N GLU A 521 1.19 5.87 -2.52
CA GLU A 521 1.12 6.34 -1.15
C GLU A 521 0.34 5.30 -0.31
N PHE A 522 0.89 4.87 0.82
CA PHE A 522 0.31 3.81 1.65
C PHE A 522 -0.29 4.37 2.93
N PHE A 523 -1.43 3.83 3.37
CA PHE A 523 -2.19 4.37 4.49
C PHE A 523 -2.74 3.28 5.40
N LYS A 524 -2.81 3.58 6.70
CA LYS A 524 -3.65 2.87 7.67
C LYS A 524 -5.04 3.51 7.74
N ASN A 525 -6.00 2.78 8.28
CA ASN A 525 -7.35 3.27 8.52
C ASN A 525 -7.33 4.46 9.49
N GLY A 526 -7.83 5.60 9.02
CA GLY A 526 -7.94 6.83 9.80
C GLY A 526 -7.74 8.06 8.94
N TYR A 527 -8.02 9.23 9.50
CA TYR A 527 -7.87 10.48 8.76
C TYR A 527 -6.40 10.79 8.50
N LEU A 528 -6.01 10.81 7.22
CA LEU A 528 -4.65 11.14 6.75
C LEU A 528 -3.53 10.33 7.43
N GLN A 529 -3.81 9.07 7.77
CA GLN A 529 -2.85 8.14 8.39
C GLN A 529 -1.92 7.52 7.34
N ARG A 530 -1.17 8.37 6.63
CA ARG A 530 -0.15 7.95 5.66
C ARG A 530 1.04 7.33 6.40
N LEU A 531 1.63 6.28 5.84
CA LEU A 531 2.91 5.75 6.34
C LEU A 531 4.03 6.76 6.11
N ASP A 532 4.91 6.89 7.10
CA ASP A 532 6.01 7.87 7.07
C ASP A 532 7.09 7.47 6.04
N GLU A 533 7.89 8.45 5.60
CA GLU A 533 8.99 8.20 4.65
C GLU A 533 10.06 7.23 5.19
N GLN A 534 10.16 7.09 6.52
CA GLN A 534 11.06 6.13 7.17
C GLN A 534 10.53 4.69 7.08
N GLU A 535 9.21 4.51 6.99
CA GLU A 535 8.55 3.21 6.91
C GLU A 535 8.47 2.70 5.47
N VAL A 536 8.69 3.56 4.46
CA VAL A 536 8.53 3.26 3.04
C VAL A 536 9.82 3.57 2.28
N VAL A 537 10.54 2.52 1.86
CA VAL A 537 11.75 2.68 1.04
C VAL A 537 11.42 2.40 -0.42
N VAL A 538 11.66 3.39 -1.29
CA VAL A 538 11.42 3.29 -2.73
C VAL A 538 12.72 3.02 -3.49
N ARG A 539 12.67 2.14 -4.49
CA ARG A 539 13.76 1.83 -5.43
C ARG A 539 13.25 1.80 -6.85
N ASP A 540 13.94 2.47 -7.76
CA ASP A 540 13.63 2.45 -9.19
C ASP A 540 14.59 1.50 -9.93
N ARG A 541 14.06 0.55 -10.69
CA ARG A 541 14.86 -0.31 -11.56
C ARG A 541 14.96 0.24 -12.97
N SER A 542 13.82 0.39 -13.62
CA SER A 542 13.70 0.87 -14.99
C SER A 542 13.11 2.28 -14.99
N LEU A 543 13.67 3.17 -15.81
CA LEU A 543 13.14 4.53 -15.97
C LEU A 543 12.27 4.59 -17.23
N LYS A 544 11.06 5.15 -17.09
CA LYS A 544 10.12 5.27 -18.20
C LYS A 544 10.69 6.06 -19.38
N ASN A 545 11.44 7.13 -19.10
CA ASN A 545 12.05 7.96 -20.14
C ASN A 545 13.08 7.21 -21.00
N ASP A 546 13.70 6.15 -20.47
CA ASP A 546 14.73 5.39 -21.18
C ASP A 546 14.13 4.22 -21.97
N LYS A 547 13.15 3.52 -21.37
CA LYS A 547 12.66 2.23 -21.89
C LYS A 547 11.19 2.24 -22.30
N ARG A 548 10.49 3.39 -22.20
CA ARG A 548 9.02 3.51 -22.33
C ARG A 548 8.24 2.62 -21.34
N VAL A 549 8.93 2.17 -20.29
CA VAL A 549 8.37 1.47 -19.13
C VAL A 549 9.21 1.81 -17.91
N GLY A 550 8.54 2.26 -16.85
CA GLY A 550 9.14 2.51 -15.55
C GLY A 550 8.80 1.40 -14.58
N SER A 551 9.71 1.08 -13.65
CA SER A 551 9.43 0.14 -12.57
C SER A 551 9.99 0.65 -11.24
N SER A 552 9.11 0.75 -10.26
CA SER A 552 9.40 1.22 -8.91
C SER A 552 8.97 0.17 -7.89
N TYR A 553 9.75 0.00 -6.83
CA TYR A 553 9.57 -1.01 -5.81
C TYR A 553 9.53 -0.35 -4.44
N TYR A 554 8.49 -0.63 -3.69
CA TYR A 554 8.22 -0.06 -2.38
C TYR A 554 8.40 -1.14 -1.32
N ARG A 555 9.43 -1.02 -0.47
CA ARG A 555 9.63 -1.86 0.71
C ARG A 555 9.02 -1.16 1.92
N LEU A 556 7.99 -1.75 2.51
CA LEU A 556 7.23 -1.23 3.65
C LEU A 556 7.62 -1.96 4.93
N GLU A 557 7.97 -1.25 6.00
CA GLU A 557 8.35 -1.89 7.28
C GLU A 557 7.15 -2.34 8.13
N THR A 558 5.93 -1.93 7.74
CA THR A 558 4.67 -2.19 8.45
C THR A 558 3.55 -2.53 7.46
N ASP A 559 2.39 -2.95 7.99
CA ASP A 559 1.19 -3.20 7.21
C ASP A 559 0.47 -1.91 6.78
N PHE A 560 -0.43 -2.01 5.81
CA PHE A 560 -1.24 -0.90 5.30
C PHE A 560 -2.63 -1.37 4.90
N ASP A 561 -3.65 -0.52 5.08
CA ASP A 561 -5.06 -0.82 4.81
C ASP A 561 -5.51 -0.47 3.39
N TYR A 562 -4.95 0.60 2.82
CA TYR A 562 -5.18 0.98 1.43
C TYR A 562 -3.97 1.72 0.87
N MET A 563 -3.90 1.81 -0.45
CA MET A 563 -2.89 2.61 -1.13
C MET A 563 -3.54 3.51 -2.17
N ASN A 564 -2.99 4.69 -2.36
CA ASN A 564 -3.36 5.60 -3.43
C ASN A 564 -2.35 5.48 -4.56
N VAL A 565 -2.86 5.34 -5.78
CA VAL A 565 -2.14 5.53 -7.03
C VAL A 565 -2.27 7.00 -7.40
N VAL A 566 -1.15 7.71 -7.43
CA VAL A 566 -1.09 9.15 -7.72
C VAL A 566 -0.48 9.35 -9.11
N LEU A 567 -1.25 9.98 -10.00
CA LEU A 567 -0.78 10.42 -11.31
C LEU A 567 -0.38 11.90 -11.21
N THR A 568 0.88 12.22 -11.49
CA THR A 568 1.37 13.60 -11.52
C THR A 568 1.76 14.05 -12.92
N ASP A 569 1.62 15.34 -13.20
CA ASP A 569 2.13 15.95 -14.44
C ASP A 569 3.66 16.18 -14.38
N GLU A 570 4.23 16.72 -15.46
CA GLU A 570 5.65 17.09 -15.57
C GLU A 570 6.13 18.09 -14.52
N ARG A 571 5.21 18.90 -13.99
CA ARG A 571 5.50 19.94 -12.98
C ARG A 571 5.34 19.40 -11.55
N GLY A 572 4.96 18.13 -11.41
CA GLY A 572 4.71 17.49 -10.12
C GLY A 572 3.33 17.78 -9.52
N ASN A 573 2.39 18.37 -10.27
CA ASN A 573 1.03 18.59 -9.79
C ASN A 573 0.26 17.27 -9.84
N GLN A 574 -0.56 17.00 -8.81
CA GLN A 574 -1.46 15.85 -8.80
C GLN A 574 -2.59 16.04 -9.82
N VAL A 575 -2.69 15.14 -10.79
CA VAL A 575 -3.67 15.14 -11.89
C VAL A 575 -4.86 14.23 -11.56
N ALA A 576 -4.57 13.03 -11.07
CA ALA A 576 -5.58 12.09 -10.60
C ALA A 576 -5.05 11.25 -9.44
N VAL A 577 -5.97 10.86 -8.55
CA VAL A 577 -5.69 9.95 -7.43
C VAL A 577 -6.76 8.88 -7.41
N GLY A 578 -6.34 7.62 -7.41
CA GLY A 578 -7.22 6.47 -7.30
C GLY A 578 -6.83 5.60 -6.10
N THR A 579 -7.81 5.17 -5.31
CA THR A 579 -7.58 4.32 -4.15
C THR A 579 -7.72 2.85 -4.52
N VAL A 580 -6.75 2.04 -4.10
CA VAL A 580 -6.75 0.58 -4.17
C VAL A 580 -6.87 0.01 -2.75
N CYS A 581 -7.85 -0.87 -2.55
CA CYS A 581 -8.14 -1.50 -1.27
C CYS A 581 -7.88 -3.01 -1.35
N PRO A 582 -6.75 -3.52 -0.82
CA PRO A 582 -6.47 -4.95 -0.77
C PRO A 582 -7.45 -5.72 0.14
N LYS A 583 -7.85 -6.90 -0.31
CA LYS A 583 -8.56 -7.93 0.47
C LYS A 583 -7.52 -8.88 1.06
N TRP A 584 -6.88 -8.45 2.13
CA TRP A 584 -5.81 -9.24 2.76
C TRP A 584 -6.30 -10.63 3.17
N ALA A 585 -5.48 -11.66 2.87
CA ALA A 585 -5.56 -12.92 3.58
C ALA A 585 -5.00 -12.70 4.99
N GLU A 586 -5.82 -12.89 6.02
CA GLU A 586 -5.36 -12.76 7.41
C GLU A 586 -4.67 -14.05 7.82
N TYR A 587 -3.43 -13.94 8.29
CA TYR A 587 -2.68 -15.05 8.86
C TYR A 587 -3.31 -15.47 10.19
N ILE A 588 -3.63 -16.75 10.28
CA ILE A 588 -4.13 -17.37 11.51
C ILE A 588 -3.00 -18.23 12.07
N PRO A 589 -2.41 -17.87 13.23
CA PRO A 589 -1.32 -18.66 13.80
C PRO A 589 -1.76 -20.10 14.10
N GLY A 590 -1.14 -21.06 13.43
CA GLY A 590 -1.27 -22.48 13.75
C GLY A 590 -0.17 -22.99 14.68
N TYR A 591 -0.08 -24.31 14.81
CA TYR A 591 0.86 -24.96 15.74
C TYR A 591 2.05 -25.65 15.07
N ASP A 592 2.00 -25.79 13.74
CA ASP A 592 2.98 -26.54 12.95
C ASP A 592 4.33 -25.84 12.95
N ALA A 593 5.39 -26.61 13.25
CA ALA A 593 6.77 -26.15 13.14
C ALA A 593 7.29 -26.37 11.72
N PHE A 594 8.09 -25.43 11.23
CA PHE A 594 8.74 -25.55 9.92
C PHE A 594 10.26 -25.58 10.10
N THR A 595 10.91 -26.59 9.52
CA THR A 595 12.38 -26.63 9.43
C THR A 595 12.78 -26.54 7.97
N PHE A 596 13.55 -25.51 7.61
CA PHE A 596 14.08 -25.32 6.26
C PHE A 596 15.53 -25.74 6.18
N ALA A 597 15.99 -26.16 5.00
CA ALA A 597 17.41 -26.40 4.72
C ALA A 597 17.82 -25.68 3.44
N VAL A 598 18.83 -24.81 3.54
CA VAL A 598 19.31 -23.96 2.43
C VAL A 598 20.75 -24.32 2.08
N ASP A 599 20.91 -24.98 0.94
CA ASP A 599 22.19 -25.25 0.29
C ASP A 599 22.51 -24.12 -0.68
N PHE A 600 23.17 -23.08 -0.16
CA PHE A 600 23.72 -21.99 -0.95
C PHE A 600 25.00 -22.44 -1.66
N GLY A 601 24.85 -22.99 -2.87
CA GLY A 601 25.96 -23.51 -3.67
C GLY A 601 26.65 -22.46 -4.53
N THR A 602 27.87 -22.76 -5.01
CA THR A 602 28.62 -21.90 -5.93
C THR A 602 27.89 -21.71 -7.27
N THR A 603 27.33 -22.80 -7.78
CA THR A 603 26.68 -22.85 -9.11
C THR A 603 25.17 -22.73 -8.98
N ASN A 604 24.56 -23.53 -8.09
CA ASN A 604 23.12 -23.62 -7.87
C ASN A 604 22.83 -23.61 -6.37
N THR A 605 21.76 -22.92 -5.99
CA THR A 605 21.19 -22.95 -4.65
C THR A 605 20.00 -23.90 -4.62
N HIS A 606 19.79 -24.58 -3.49
CA HIS A 606 18.62 -25.42 -3.30
C HIS A 606 18.00 -25.23 -1.90
N VAL A 607 16.67 -25.35 -1.82
CA VAL A 607 15.90 -25.16 -0.60
C VAL A 607 14.85 -26.26 -0.45
N GLU A 608 14.90 -26.98 0.66
CA GLU A 608 13.88 -27.95 1.09
C GLU A 608 13.24 -27.46 2.39
N CYS A 609 12.04 -27.94 2.67
CA CYS A 609 11.32 -27.68 3.91
C CYS A 609 10.73 -28.98 4.48
N MET A 610 10.53 -28.98 5.79
CA MET A 610 9.87 -30.06 6.52
C MET A 610 8.87 -29.46 7.50
N LYS A 611 7.60 -29.84 7.36
CA LYS A 611 6.50 -29.42 8.23
C LYS A 611 6.26 -30.48 9.30
N GLY A 612 6.45 -30.11 10.57
CA GLY A 612 6.36 -31.03 11.70
C GLY A 612 7.29 -32.24 11.53
N GLU A 613 6.72 -33.45 11.63
CA GLU A 613 7.43 -34.72 11.41
C GLU A 613 7.27 -35.28 9.98
N GLY A 614 6.80 -34.44 9.04
CA GLY A 614 6.63 -34.81 7.64
C GLY A 614 7.95 -35.17 6.93
N MET A 615 7.86 -35.64 5.69
CA MET A 615 9.04 -35.84 4.86
C MET A 615 9.53 -34.51 4.28
N PRO A 616 10.85 -34.34 4.10
CA PRO A 616 11.40 -33.20 3.36
C PRO A 616 10.81 -33.08 1.96
N GLU A 617 10.40 -31.87 1.59
CA GLU A 617 9.95 -31.52 0.24
C GLU A 617 10.56 -30.20 -0.26
N PRO A 618 10.79 -30.05 -1.58
CA PRO A 618 11.24 -28.80 -2.16
C PRO A 618 10.31 -27.66 -1.78
N ILE A 619 10.85 -26.46 -1.58
CA ILE A 619 9.98 -25.30 -1.33
C ILE A 619 9.04 -25.08 -2.52
N ARG A 620 7.74 -25.20 -2.24
CA ARG A 620 6.66 -24.86 -3.16
C ARG A 620 5.75 -23.85 -2.51
N VAL A 621 5.40 -22.83 -3.28
CA VAL A 621 4.39 -21.84 -2.94
C VAL A 621 3.45 -21.73 -4.13
N ASP A 622 2.34 -22.45 -4.03
CA ASP A 622 1.30 -22.48 -5.04
C ASP A 622 0.46 -21.19 -4.97
N SER A 623 -0.21 -20.86 -6.08
CA SER A 623 -1.11 -19.70 -6.18
C SER A 623 -2.60 -20.08 -6.15
N THR A 624 -2.93 -21.31 -5.78
CA THR A 624 -4.30 -21.82 -5.89
C THR A 624 -5.17 -21.39 -4.70
N GLY A 625 -6.12 -20.48 -4.95
CA GLY A 625 -7.13 -20.05 -3.98
C GLY A 625 -6.95 -18.62 -3.45
N LYS A 626 -7.40 -18.39 -2.20
CA LYS A 626 -7.23 -17.10 -1.48
C LYS A 626 -5.80 -16.88 -0.98
N ASP A 627 -5.02 -17.94 -0.87
CA ASP A 627 -3.67 -17.92 -0.33
C ASP A 627 -2.67 -17.83 -1.49
N ARG A 628 -2.35 -16.60 -1.91
CA ARG A 628 -1.46 -16.34 -3.05
C ARG A 628 -0.10 -15.81 -2.57
N LEU A 629 0.98 -16.33 -3.15
CA LEU A 629 2.34 -15.81 -2.97
C LEU A 629 2.39 -14.30 -3.26
N LEU A 630 1.87 -13.93 -4.44
CA LEU A 630 1.89 -12.59 -4.99
C LEU A 630 0.49 -12.28 -5.55
N ALA A 631 -0.04 -11.10 -5.24
CA ALA A 631 -1.28 -10.61 -5.84
C ALA A 631 -0.99 -9.49 -6.84
N THR A 632 -1.54 -9.63 -8.05
CA THR A 632 -1.50 -8.61 -9.09
C THR A 632 -2.81 -7.85 -9.14
N LEU A 633 -2.76 -6.54 -9.43
CA LEU A 633 -3.99 -5.75 -9.56
C LEU A 633 -4.85 -6.24 -10.74
N TYR A 634 -4.23 -6.70 -11.83
CA TYR A 634 -4.94 -7.31 -12.95
C TYR A 634 -5.31 -8.76 -12.65
N ASN A 635 -6.43 -9.20 -13.20
CA ASN A 635 -6.91 -10.57 -13.10
C ASN A 635 -6.23 -11.50 -14.14
N GLY A 636 -5.85 -12.70 -13.73
CA GLY A 636 -5.30 -13.74 -14.61
C GLY A 636 -3.87 -13.47 -15.08
N GLU A 637 -3.63 -13.55 -16.38
CA GLU A 637 -2.32 -13.37 -17.02
C GLU A 637 -2.30 -12.13 -17.92
N SER A 638 -1.17 -11.43 -17.93
CA SER A 638 -0.88 -10.35 -18.84
C SER A 638 0.52 -10.55 -19.39
N ILE A 639 0.63 -10.95 -20.66
CA ILE A 639 1.90 -11.24 -21.35
C ILE A 639 2.92 -10.12 -21.09
N LEU A 640 2.47 -8.88 -21.17
CA LEU A 640 3.35 -7.72 -21.03
C LEU A 640 3.84 -7.52 -19.59
N TYR A 641 2.94 -7.54 -18.61
CA TYR A 641 3.30 -7.25 -17.21
C TYR A 641 3.95 -8.45 -16.53
N ASP A 642 3.52 -9.67 -16.86
CA ASP A 642 4.10 -10.91 -16.33
C ASP A 642 5.58 -11.06 -16.69
N VAL A 643 6.00 -10.62 -17.89
CA VAL A 643 7.42 -10.62 -18.27
C VAL A 643 8.24 -9.73 -17.34
N ILE A 644 7.78 -8.52 -17.05
CA ILE A 644 8.49 -7.56 -16.17
C ILE A 644 8.50 -8.05 -14.73
N ILE A 645 7.37 -8.56 -14.23
CA ILE A 645 7.25 -9.17 -12.89
C ILE A 645 8.28 -10.31 -12.74
N LYS A 646 8.36 -11.22 -13.71
CA LYS A 646 9.31 -12.34 -13.69
C LYS A 646 10.78 -11.91 -13.80
N GLN A 647 11.06 -10.83 -14.54
CA GLN A 647 12.41 -10.31 -14.74
C GLN A 647 12.97 -9.58 -13.51
N GLU A 648 12.15 -8.75 -12.87
CA GLU A 648 12.62 -7.79 -11.86
C GLU A 648 12.04 -8.02 -10.44
N PHE A 649 11.07 -8.93 -10.27
CA PHE A 649 10.41 -9.23 -8.98
C PHE A 649 10.38 -10.74 -8.70
N LEU A 650 9.19 -11.36 -8.58
CA LEU A 650 8.99 -12.79 -8.33
C LEU A 650 7.98 -13.38 -9.33
N PRO A 651 8.15 -14.62 -9.79
CA PRO A 651 7.08 -15.33 -10.50
C PRO A 651 5.88 -15.55 -9.57
N LYS A 652 4.67 -15.65 -10.15
CA LYS A 652 3.42 -15.86 -9.40
C LYS A 652 3.37 -17.18 -8.62
N VAL A 653 4.14 -18.18 -9.05
CA VAL A 653 4.21 -19.53 -8.47
C VAL A 653 5.68 -19.94 -8.36
N ILE A 654 6.02 -20.61 -7.26
CA ILE A 654 7.33 -21.26 -7.05
C ILE A 654 7.09 -22.75 -6.82
N GLY A 655 7.77 -23.62 -7.57
CA GLY A 655 7.70 -25.08 -7.39
C GLY A 655 7.45 -25.90 -8.65
N GLU A 656 6.99 -25.25 -9.74
CA GLU A 656 6.75 -25.85 -11.05
C GLU A 656 7.91 -25.52 -12.03
N ASP A 657 7.68 -24.66 -13.03
CA ASP A 657 8.69 -24.24 -14.01
C ASP A 657 9.78 -23.33 -13.39
N TYR A 658 9.42 -22.64 -12.30
CA TYR A 658 10.29 -21.73 -11.56
C TYR A 658 10.45 -22.24 -10.13
N GLY A 659 11.66 -22.60 -9.73
CA GLY A 659 11.90 -23.21 -8.43
C GLY A 659 13.34 -23.66 -8.25
N PHE A 660 13.60 -24.30 -7.12
CA PHE A 660 14.92 -24.80 -6.78
C PHE A 660 15.12 -26.25 -7.25
N PRO A 661 16.34 -26.68 -7.64
CA PRO A 661 17.59 -25.93 -7.65
C PRO A 661 17.60 -24.79 -8.67
N GLN A 662 18.00 -23.60 -8.24
CA GLN A 662 18.07 -22.38 -9.05
C GLN A 662 19.52 -21.92 -9.15
N ARG A 663 19.94 -21.40 -10.31
CA ARG A 663 21.27 -20.82 -10.49
C ARG A 663 21.56 -19.78 -9.39
N THR A 664 22.74 -19.85 -8.76
CA THR A 664 23.16 -18.90 -7.73
C THR A 664 23.62 -17.60 -8.37
N VAL A 665 22.65 -16.80 -8.82
CA VAL A 665 22.86 -15.49 -9.45
C VAL A 665 21.91 -14.46 -8.87
N LEU A 666 22.31 -13.19 -8.94
CA LEU A 666 21.46 -12.06 -8.57
C LEU A 666 21.27 -11.16 -9.81
N SER A 667 20.03 -10.79 -10.10
CA SER A 667 19.71 -9.80 -11.14
C SER A 667 19.59 -8.44 -10.49
N GLU A 668 20.35 -7.46 -10.97
CA GLU A 668 20.38 -6.08 -10.48
C GLU A 668 20.26 -5.08 -11.64
N CYS A 669 19.87 -3.83 -11.36
CA CYS A 669 19.88 -2.78 -12.37
C CYS A 669 21.32 -2.54 -12.88
N GLU A 670 21.52 -2.42 -14.20
CA GLU A 670 22.85 -2.15 -14.78
C GLU A 670 23.51 -0.88 -14.23
N ARG A 671 22.69 0.10 -13.83
CA ARG A 671 23.14 1.39 -13.27
C ARG A 671 23.54 1.32 -11.80
N MET A 672 23.31 0.19 -11.13
CA MET A 672 23.60 0.07 -9.70
C MET A 672 25.12 0.05 -9.43
N ASP A 673 25.56 1.00 -8.60
CA ASP A 673 26.91 1.02 -8.03
C ASP A 673 26.93 0.26 -6.69
N ALA A 674 27.11 -1.05 -6.78
CA ALA A 674 27.12 -1.94 -5.62
C ALA A 674 28.28 -1.65 -4.64
N ARG A 675 29.32 -0.92 -5.05
CA ARG A 675 30.45 -0.57 -4.17
C ARG A 675 30.03 0.52 -3.18
N ASN A 676 29.40 1.57 -3.70
CA ASN A 676 29.09 2.79 -2.94
C ASN A 676 27.69 2.82 -2.33
N VAL A 677 26.74 2.00 -2.80
CA VAL A 677 25.39 1.92 -2.20
C VAL A 677 25.45 1.40 -0.75
N ASP A 678 24.70 1.97 0.19
CA ASP A 678 24.73 1.53 1.59
C ASP A 678 24.28 0.06 1.76
N ASN A 679 23.16 -0.29 1.12
CA ASN A 679 22.61 -1.64 1.09
C ASN A 679 21.99 -1.95 -0.29
N ILE A 680 21.85 -3.24 -0.59
CA ILE A 680 21.08 -3.72 -1.74
C ILE A 680 19.78 -4.30 -1.17
N ILE A 681 18.64 -3.70 -1.54
CA ILE A 681 17.33 -4.15 -1.08
C ILE A 681 16.84 -5.31 -1.94
N ALA A 682 16.61 -6.46 -1.29
CA ALA A 682 15.97 -7.62 -1.92
C ALA A 682 14.55 -7.28 -2.40
N LEU A 683 14.21 -7.72 -3.62
CA LEU A 683 12.96 -7.41 -4.31
C LEU A 683 12.71 -5.90 -4.50
N GLY A 684 13.80 -5.13 -4.62
CA GLY A 684 13.78 -3.71 -4.97
C GLY A 684 14.96 -3.37 -5.87
N ASP A 685 16.16 -3.32 -5.31
CA ASP A 685 17.40 -3.09 -6.05
C ASP A 685 17.81 -4.33 -6.88
N ALA A 686 17.55 -5.51 -6.32
CA ALA A 686 17.96 -6.79 -6.88
C ALA A 686 16.94 -7.90 -6.57
N ASN A 687 16.91 -8.95 -7.42
CA ASN A 687 16.05 -10.12 -7.23
C ASN A 687 16.76 -11.42 -7.67
N ILE A 688 16.29 -12.59 -7.21
CA ILE A 688 16.67 -13.89 -7.76
C ILE A 688 15.94 -14.07 -9.10
N PRO A 689 16.67 -14.11 -10.24
CA PRO A 689 16.02 -14.25 -11.54
C PRO A 689 15.66 -15.72 -11.77
N PHE A 690 14.50 -16.17 -11.30
CA PHE A 690 14.02 -17.54 -11.50
C PHE A 690 13.86 -17.95 -12.98
N ILE A 691 13.82 -16.95 -13.87
CA ILE A 691 13.80 -17.09 -15.33
C ILE A 691 15.18 -17.28 -15.97
N TYR A 692 16.27 -17.05 -15.25
CA TYR A 692 17.62 -17.13 -15.81
C TYR A 692 17.88 -18.53 -16.39
N GLU A 693 18.50 -18.57 -17.58
CA GLU A 693 18.71 -19.78 -18.41
C GLU A 693 17.42 -20.45 -18.94
N LYS A 694 16.24 -19.88 -18.68
CA LYS A 694 14.94 -20.41 -19.11
C LYS A 694 14.19 -19.48 -20.07
N GLU A 695 14.23 -18.18 -19.80
CA GLU A 695 13.61 -17.09 -20.57
C GLU A 695 14.54 -15.87 -20.59
N SER A 696 14.24 -14.88 -21.43
CA SER A 696 15.00 -13.63 -21.51
C SER A 696 14.93 -12.79 -20.21
N ILE A 697 16.09 -12.35 -19.71
CA ILE A 697 16.22 -11.47 -18.54
C ILE A 697 15.84 -10.01 -18.79
N GLY A 698 15.52 -9.65 -20.04
CA GLY A 698 15.14 -8.29 -20.43
C GLY A 698 16.32 -7.32 -20.48
N TYR A 699 16.10 -6.17 -21.13
CA TYR A 699 17.13 -5.13 -21.29
C TYR A 699 17.34 -4.33 -20.01
N GLY A 700 18.61 -4.00 -19.68
CA GLY A 700 19.00 -3.16 -18.55
C GLY A 700 19.05 -3.87 -17.18
N ASN A 701 18.95 -5.21 -17.18
CA ASN A 701 19.21 -6.06 -16.03
C ASN A 701 20.59 -6.71 -16.18
N ARG A 702 21.42 -6.60 -15.14
CA ARG A 702 22.74 -7.24 -15.05
C ARG A 702 22.65 -8.46 -14.13
N VAL A 703 23.04 -9.62 -14.63
CA VAL A 703 23.12 -10.86 -13.83
C VAL A 703 24.53 -11.02 -13.27
N VAL A 704 24.63 -11.17 -11.95
CA VAL A 704 25.88 -11.33 -11.22
C VAL A 704 25.98 -12.75 -10.65
N PRO A 705 26.89 -13.60 -11.17
CA PRO A 705 27.16 -14.95 -10.64
C PRO A 705 28.22 -14.93 -9.51
N ASN A 706 28.63 -16.12 -9.06
CA ASN A 706 29.79 -16.33 -8.17
C ASN A 706 29.69 -15.63 -6.79
N LEU A 707 28.51 -15.67 -6.18
CA LEU A 707 28.22 -15.00 -4.92
C LEU A 707 28.91 -15.62 -3.68
N LYS A 708 29.20 -16.94 -3.67
CA LYS A 708 29.58 -17.70 -2.44
C LYS A 708 30.98 -17.39 -1.86
N TRP A 709 31.98 -17.15 -2.70
CA TRP A 709 33.39 -17.17 -2.28
C TRP A 709 34.05 -15.80 -2.15
N SER A 710 33.45 -14.76 -2.73
CA SER A 710 34.05 -13.42 -2.75
C SER A 710 33.92 -12.74 -1.39
N THR A 711 35.02 -12.14 -0.94
CA THR A 711 35.07 -11.32 0.28
C THR A 711 34.93 -9.83 0.00
N ASP A 712 34.68 -9.45 -1.26
CA ASP A 712 34.49 -8.05 -1.64
C ASP A 712 33.22 -7.46 -1.02
N ILE A 713 33.28 -6.19 -0.62
CA ILE A 713 32.19 -5.48 0.06
C ILE A 713 30.92 -5.47 -0.80
N SER A 714 31.04 -5.27 -2.11
CA SER A 714 29.89 -5.28 -3.00
C SER A 714 29.26 -6.67 -3.08
N THR A 715 30.09 -7.72 -3.04
CA THR A 715 29.57 -9.11 -3.06
C THR A 715 28.90 -9.47 -1.74
N ALA A 716 29.42 -9.03 -0.59
CA ALA A 716 28.77 -9.24 0.70
C ALA A 716 27.35 -8.63 0.76
N LYS A 717 27.15 -7.43 0.17
CA LYS A 717 25.83 -6.79 0.04
C LYS A 717 24.89 -7.63 -0.85
N ARG A 718 25.38 -8.17 -1.96
CA ARG A 718 24.62 -9.06 -2.86
C ARG A 718 24.23 -10.38 -2.20
N VAL A 719 25.15 -10.99 -1.45
CA VAL A 719 24.88 -12.22 -0.68
C VAL A 719 23.78 -11.95 0.35
N LYS A 720 23.85 -10.84 1.10
CA LYS A 720 22.78 -10.47 2.04
C LYS A 720 21.44 -10.37 1.29
N ALA A 721 21.37 -9.63 0.19
CA ALA A 721 20.13 -9.49 -0.59
C ALA A 721 19.57 -10.83 -1.10
N TYR A 722 20.43 -11.69 -1.66
CA TYR A 722 20.05 -13.03 -2.13
C TYR A 722 19.46 -13.89 -1.00
N LEU A 723 20.16 -13.98 0.13
CA LEU A 723 19.71 -14.77 1.28
C LEU A 723 18.45 -14.18 1.93
N THR A 724 18.30 -12.85 1.95
CA THR A 724 17.07 -12.19 2.41
C THR A 724 15.87 -12.59 1.54
N GLU A 725 16.01 -12.63 0.21
CA GLU A 725 14.93 -13.08 -0.67
C GLU A 725 14.54 -14.54 -0.43
N VAL A 726 15.52 -15.44 -0.28
CA VAL A 726 15.25 -16.84 0.10
C VAL A 726 14.50 -16.91 1.44
N ALA A 727 14.89 -16.11 2.43
CA ALA A 727 14.21 -16.03 3.72
C ALA A 727 12.77 -15.49 3.60
N LEU A 728 12.53 -14.50 2.75
CA LEU A 728 11.19 -13.97 2.50
C LEU A 728 10.28 -15.03 1.87
N LEU A 729 10.79 -15.85 0.95
CA LEU A 729 10.05 -16.99 0.38
C LEU A 729 9.72 -18.04 1.44
N MET A 730 10.71 -18.41 2.28
CA MET A 730 10.50 -19.35 3.39
C MET A 730 9.44 -18.85 4.37
N ARG A 731 9.54 -17.59 4.81
CA ARG A 731 8.53 -16.96 5.69
C ARG A 731 7.15 -16.96 5.07
N THR A 732 7.06 -16.63 3.79
CA THR A 732 5.77 -16.59 3.08
C THR A 732 5.13 -17.97 3.04
N LYS A 733 5.90 -19.04 2.81
CA LYS A 733 5.39 -20.41 2.93
C LYS A 733 4.84 -20.72 4.33
N VAL A 734 5.56 -20.33 5.39
CA VAL A 734 5.07 -20.52 6.77
C VAL A 734 3.74 -19.79 6.97
N LEU A 735 3.62 -18.54 6.52
CA LEU A 735 2.41 -17.73 6.68
C LEU A 735 1.21 -18.31 5.90
N LEU A 736 1.40 -18.63 4.62
CA LEU A 736 0.32 -19.17 3.77
C LEU A 736 -0.16 -20.55 4.23
N GLU A 737 0.69 -21.32 4.89
CA GLU A 737 0.32 -22.62 5.48
C GLU A 737 -0.11 -22.55 6.95
N ASN A 738 -0.29 -21.34 7.50
CA ASN A 738 -0.66 -21.11 8.90
C ASN A 738 0.31 -21.77 9.91
N GLY A 739 1.61 -21.82 9.61
CA GLY A 739 2.64 -22.34 10.50
C GLY A 739 3.07 -21.35 11.59
N ASP A 740 3.67 -21.86 12.67
CA ASP A 740 4.16 -21.03 13.78
C ASP A 740 5.54 -20.43 13.47
N LEU A 741 5.60 -19.12 13.23
CA LEU A 741 6.85 -18.39 12.97
C LEU A 741 7.90 -18.58 14.08
N GLN A 742 7.49 -18.68 15.35
CA GLN A 742 8.42 -18.83 16.48
C GLN A 742 9.06 -20.23 16.54
N LYS A 743 8.45 -21.22 15.89
CA LYS A 743 8.98 -22.58 15.76
C LYS A 743 9.69 -22.82 14.42
N THR A 744 10.00 -21.76 13.68
CA THR A 744 10.77 -21.87 12.45
C THR A 744 12.22 -22.18 12.78
N ARG A 745 12.80 -23.15 12.07
CA ARG A 745 14.21 -23.54 12.15
C ARG A 745 14.82 -23.49 10.75
N LEU A 746 16.11 -23.19 10.66
CA LEU A 746 16.88 -23.15 9.42
C LEU A 746 18.18 -23.92 9.60
N VAL A 747 18.41 -24.89 8.73
CA VAL A 747 19.71 -25.53 8.53
C VAL A 747 20.41 -24.88 7.34
N TRP A 748 21.65 -24.44 7.51
CA TRP A 748 22.46 -23.89 6.42
C TRP A 748 23.82 -24.59 6.34
N PHE A 749 24.37 -24.64 5.13
CA PHE A 749 25.56 -25.44 4.84
C PHE A 749 26.79 -24.60 4.52
N TYR A 750 27.97 -25.16 4.82
CA TYR A 750 29.26 -24.59 4.42
C TYR A 750 30.25 -25.70 4.00
N PRO A 751 31.13 -25.44 3.01
CA PRO A 751 32.18 -26.38 2.61
C PRO A 751 33.39 -26.28 3.54
N LEU A 752 34.12 -27.39 3.72
CA LEU A 752 35.22 -27.45 4.71
C LEU A 752 36.50 -26.74 4.26
N SER A 753 36.61 -26.45 2.96
CA SER A 753 37.67 -25.62 2.37
C SER A 753 37.45 -24.12 2.64
N MET A 754 36.29 -23.71 3.18
CA MET A 754 36.03 -22.34 3.59
C MET A 754 36.75 -22.01 4.91
N LYS A 755 37.40 -20.85 4.98
CA LYS A 755 38.04 -20.37 6.21
C LYS A 755 37.02 -20.18 7.32
N VAL A 756 37.36 -20.54 8.56
CA VAL A 756 36.49 -20.43 9.75
C VAL A 756 35.92 -19.01 9.93
N GLY A 757 36.72 -17.96 9.69
CA GLY A 757 36.24 -16.59 9.76
C GLY A 757 35.16 -16.23 8.73
N THR A 758 35.18 -16.85 7.54
CA THR A 758 34.13 -16.67 6.52
C THR A 758 32.84 -17.38 6.93
N VAL A 759 32.95 -18.59 7.50
CA VAL A 759 31.80 -19.33 8.06
C VAL A 759 31.10 -18.50 9.14
N ARG A 760 31.86 -17.92 10.08
CA ARG A 760 31.32 -17.02 11.13
C ARG A 760 30.59 -15.81 10.55
N LYS A 761 31.16 -15.13 9.54
CA LYS A 761 30.49 -14.01 8.86
C LYS A 761 29.18 -14.41 8.18
N MET A 762 29.12 -15.60 7.58
CA MET A 762 27.90 -16.14 7.00
C MET A 762 26.85 -16.46 8.09
N GLN A 763 27.27 -17.05 9.21
CA GLN A 763 26.42 -17.27 10.38
C GLN A 763 25.83 -15.96 10.92
N GLU A 764 26.65 -14.92 11.09
CA GLU A 764 26.21 -13.58 11.51
C GLU A 764 25.22 -12.96 10.53
N THR A 765 25.44 -13.17 9.23
CA THR A 765 24.55 -12.68 8.16
C THR A 765 23.19 -13.37 8.24
N TRP A 766 23.17 -14.71 8.35
CA TRP A 766 21.95 -15.47 8.56
C TRP A 766 21.23 -15.06 9.84
N ALA A 767 21.93 -14.89 10.96
CA ALA A 767 21.33 -14.47 12.23
C ALA A 767 20.63 -13.11 12.12
N LYS A 768 21.23 -12.15 11.40
CA LYS A 768 20.61 -10.84 11.11
C LYS A 768 19.36 -10.99 10.25
N ILE A 769 19.45 -11.75 9.15
CA ILE A 769 18.32 -12.00 8.24
C ILE A 769 17.18 -12.72 8.97
N PHE A 770 17.50 -13.71 9.80
CA PHE A 770 16.50 -14.50 10.53
C PHE A 770 15.69 -13.61 11.48
N LYS A 771 16.38 -12.70 12.20
CA LYS A 771 15.74 -11.69 13.05
C LYS A 771 14.93 -10.67 12.25
N GLU A 772 15.50 -10.13 11.17
CA GLU A 772 14.85 -9.12 10.30
C GLU A 772 13.58 -9.68 9.62
N VAL A 773 13.62 -10.92 9.13
CA VAL A 773 12.55 -11.53 8.33
C VAL A 773 11.53 -12.26 9.19
N PHE A 774 11.95 -13.14 10.10
CA PHE A 774 11.02 -13.96 10.90
C PHE A 774 10.63 -13.33 12.24
N GLY A 775 11.33 -12.27 12.68
CA GLY A 775 11.10 -11.65 13.98
C GLY A 775 11.58 -12.50 15.18
N VAL A 776 12.42 -13.52 14.93
CA VAL A 776 12.95 -14.45 15.93
C VAL A 776 14.45 -14.25 16.08
N SER A 777 14.95 -14.15 17.32
CA SER A 777 16.39 -14.11 17.57
C SER A 777 17.01 -15.47 17.27
N ALA A 778 18.09 -15.47 16.48
CA ALA A 778 18.80 -16.70 16.17
C ALA A 778 19.53 -17.27 17.40
N ASP A 779 19.43 -18.58 17.58
CA ASP A 779 20.21 -19.39 18.53
C ASP A 779 20.62 -20.72 17.88
N ASP A 780 21.36 -21.54 18.60
CA ASP A 780 21.86 -22.81 18.06
C ASP A 780 20.74 -23.80 17.69
N HIS A 781 19.54 -23.69 18.29
CA HIS A 781 18.41 -24.60 18.04
C HIS A 781 17.63 -24.24 16.79
N ASN A 782 17.49 -22.94 16.49
CA ASN A 782 16.72 -22.45 15.34
C ASN A 782 17.59 -22.08 14.13
N LEU A 783 18.89 -21.82 14.30
CA LEU A 783 19.83 -21.56 13.20
C LEU A 783 20.99 -22.55 13.27
N ILE A 784 20.82 -23.68 12.59
CA ILE A 784 21.71 -24.84 12.67
C ILE A 784 22.71 -24.79 11.52
N GLN A 785 23.99 -24.70 11.85
CA GLN A 785 25.06 -24.87 10.85
C GLN A 785 25.39 -26.36 10.67
N MET A 786 25.69 -26.78 9.44
CA MET A 786 26.10 -28.16 9.14
C MET A 786 27.15 -28.17 8.01
N PRO A 787 28.24 -28.94 8.12
CA PRO A 787 29.13 -29.15 6.98
C PRO A 787 28.39 -29.76 5.79
N GLU A 788 28.57 -29.20 4.59
CA GLU A 788 27.90 -29.63 3.35
C GLU A 788 28.12 -31.14 3.08
N SER A 789 29.30 -31.63 3.46
CA SER A 789 29.77 -32.98 3.18
C SER A 789 29.13 -34.10 4.00
N VAL A 790 28.65 -33.81 5.22
CA VAL A 790 28.08 -34.83 6.12
C VAL A 790 26.60 -35.07 5.87
N ALA A 791 25.89 -34.07 5.35
CA ALA A 791 24.45 -34.11 5.20
C ALA A 791 23.94 -35.24 4.28
N PRO A 792 24.58 -35.52 3.12
CA PRO A 792 24.13 -36.59 2.22
C PRO A 792 24.13 -37.98 2.84
N TYR A 793 25.09 -38.26 3.73
CA TYR A 793 25.15 -39.53 4.44
C TYR A 793 23.87 -39.80 5.24
N TYR A 794 23.30 -38.79 5.89
CA TYR A 794 22.08 -38.94 6.70
C TYR A 794 20.85 -39.32 5.87
N PHE A 795 20.78 -38.90 4.61
CA PHE A 795 19.75 -39.34 3.68
C PHE A 795 19.91 -40.83 3.33
N TYR A 796 21.12 -41.22 2.90
CA TYR A 796 21.36 -42.61 2.49
C TYR A 796 21.28 -43.60 3.67
N LYS A 797 21.69 -43.19 4.88
CA LYS A 797 21.56 -44.00 6.10
C LYS A 797 20.12 -44.47 6.36
N GLY A 798 19.13 -43.64 6.02
CA GLY A 798 17.71 -43.96 6.15
C GLY A 798 17.11 -44.77 4.99
N SER A 799 17.88 -45.00 3.92
CA SER A 799 17.40 -45.69 2.71
C SER A 799 17.51 -47.21 2.80
N SER A 800 16.49 -47.93 2.32
CA SER A 800 16.51 -49.40 2.24
C SER A 800 17.53 -49.97 1.26
N ARG A 801 18.09 -49.13 0.37
CA ARG A 801 19.20 -49.49 -0.53
C ARG A 801 20.57 -49.49 0.15
N PHE A 802 20.64 -48.96 1.38
CA PHE A 802 21.86 -48.83 2.13
C PHE A 802 22.00 -49.96 3.18
N ARG A 803 23.12 -50.69 3.11
CA ARG A 803 23.50 -51.70 4.12
C ARG A 803 24.69 -51.26 4.99
N GLY A 804 24.99 -49.96 5.06
CA GLY A 804 26.26 -49.49 5.62
C GLY A 804 26.27 -49.13 7.10
N ALA A 805 25.25 -49.47 7.90
CA ALA A 805 25.38 -49.38 9.36
C ALA A 805 26.47 -50.34 9.90
N ALA A 806 26.77 -51.42 9.17
CA ALA A 806 27.69 -52.50 9.55
C ALA A 806 29.01 -52.51 8.76
N SER A 807 29.36 -51.45 8.02
CA SER A 807 30.59 -51.40 7.20
C SER A 807 31.08 -49.97 6.97
N THR A 808 32.37 -49.80 6.66
CA THR A 808 32.94 -48.50 6.29
C THR A 808 32.35 -47.95 4.99
N VAL A 809 32.11 -46.64 4.94
CA VAL A 809 31.48 -45.91 3.82
C VAL A 809 32.23 -44.61 3.56
N ALA A 810 32.41 -44.27 2.28
CA ALA A 810 32.87 -42.95 1.85
C ALA A 810 31.73 -42.22 1.13
N SER A 811 31.49 -40.95 1.50
CA SER A 811 30.53 -40.06 0.83
C SER A 811 31.30 -38.93 0.18
N ILE A 812 31.08 -38.71 -1.13
CA ILE A 812 31.77 -37.70 -1.94
C ILE A 812 30.72 -36.75 -2.52
N ASP A 813 30.69 -35.52 -2.04
CA ASP A 813 29.87 -34.45 -2.62
C ASP A 813 30.67 -33.73 -3.71
N ILE A 814 30.22 -33.80 -4.97
CA ILE A 814 30.90 -33.15 -6.10
C ILE A 814 30.12 -31.89 -6.45
N GLY A 815 30.66 -30.74 -6.07
CA GLY A 815 30.14 -29.43 -6.40
C GLY A 815 30.57 -28.92 -7.78
N GLY A 816 30.38 -27.62 -8.00
CA GLY A 816 30.94 -26.91 -9.16
C GLY A 816 32.45 -26.65 -8.98
N GLY A 817 32.83 -26.07 -7.84
CA GLY A 817 34.22 -25.63 -7.57
C GLY A 817 35.03 -26.44 -6.56
N SER A 818 34.38 -27.22 -5.70
CA SER A 818 35.02 -28.10 -4.71
C SER A 818 34.34 -29.46 -4.66
N SER A 819 35.10 -30.48 -4.24
CA SER A 819 34.54 -31.75 -3.82
C SER A 819 34.85 -31.96 -2.35
N ASP A 820 33.85 -32.42 -1.59
CA ASP A 820 33.98 -32.69 -0.17
C ASP A 820 33.80 -34.19 0.10
N VAL A 821 34.66 -34.76 0.95
CA VAL A 821 34.67 -36.20 1.24
C VAL A 821 34.52 -36.44 2.72
N VAL A 822 33.65 -37.40 3.06
CA VAL A 822 33.41 -37.87 4.41
C VAL A 822 33.56 -39.38 4.48
N VAL A 823 34.25 -39.88 5.50
CA VAL A 823 34.34 -41.32 5.77
C VAL A 823 33.71 -41.64 7.13
N TYR A 824 32.87 -42.66 7.15
CA TYR A 824 32.31 -43.25 8.36
C TYR A 824 32.80 -44.70 8.49
N GLU A 825 33.35 -45.06 9.65
CA GLU A 825 33.62 -46.46 9.98
C GLU A 825 32.33 -47.21 10.37
N SER A 826 32.40 -48.54 10.35
CA SER A 826 31.29 -49.38 10.80
C SER A 826 30.79 -48.97 12.20
N ASN A 827 29.47 -48.79 12.34
CA ASN A 827 28.80 -48.35 13.58
C ASN A 827 29.21 -46.96 14.12
N ALA A 828 29.99 -46.17 13.38
CA ALA A 828 30.40 -44.83 13.82
C ALA A 828 29.20 -43.86 13.83
N ARG A 829 29.09 -43.07 14.92
CA ARG A 829 28.08 -42.01 15.03
C ARG A 829 28.56 -40.68 14.46
N GLN A 830 29.87 -40.45 14.46
CA GLN A 830 30.53 -39.27 13.93
C GLN A 830 31.45 -39.68 12.77
N PRO A 831 31.71 -38.78 11.80
CA PRO A 831 32.67 -39.05 10.74
C PRO A 831 34.09 -39.21 11.33
N VAL A 832 34.92 -39.99 10.67
CA VAL A 832 36.34 -40.19 11.04
C VAL A 832 37.30 -39.38 10.17
N VAL A 833 36.88 -39.06 8.95
CA VAL A 833 37.63 -38.23 8.01
C VAL A 833 36.69 -37.24 7.37
N LEU A 834 37.14 -35.99 7.31
CA LEU A 834 36.52 -34.87 6.64
C LEU A 834 37.58 -34.14 5.81
N THR A 835 37.40 -34.08 4.49
CA THR A 835 38.32 -33.35 3.61
C THR A 835 37.57 -32.62 2.50
N SER A 836 38.17 -31.58 1.95
CA SER A 836 37.63 -30.74 0.88
C SER A 836 38.76 -30.22 0.03
N PHE A 837 38.62 -30.32 -1.29
CA PHE A 837 39.66 -29.93 -2.23
C PHE A 837 39.05 -29.34 -3.51
N ARG A 838 39.80 -28.46 -4.19
CA ARG A 838 39.34 -27.75 -5.41
C ARG A 838 39.48 -28.58 -6.67
N PHE A 839 38.88 -29.77 -6.67
CA PHE A 839 38.79 -30.64 -7.84
C PHE A 839 37.34 -31.12 -8.00
N ALA A 840 36.61 -30.46 -8.90
CA ALA A 840 35.16 -30.62 -9.05
C ALA A 840 34.73 -30.40 -10.52
N ALA A 841 33.43 -30.28 -10.80
CA ALA A 841 32.92 -30.24 -12.18
C ALA A 841 33.53 -29.12 -13.06
N ASN A 842 33.89 -27.97 -12.48
CA ASN A 842 34.54 -26.88 -13.21
C ASN A 842 35.94 -27.22 -13.75
N VAL A 843 36.56 -28.32 -13.29
CA VAL A 843 37.80 -28.84 -13.91
C VAL A 843 37.54 -29.32 -15.34
N LEU A 844 36.35 -29.85 -15.60
CA LEU A 844 35.93 -30.33 -16.92
C LEU A 844 35.26 -29.23 -17.75
N PHE A 845 34.48 -28.37 -17.09
CA PHE A 845 33.57 -27.44 -17.76
C PHE A 845 33.93 -25.96 -17.61
N GLY A 846 34.97 -25.63 -16.85
CA GLY A 846 35.46 -24.28 -16.64
C GLY A 846 36.74 -23.98 -17.43
N ASP A 847 37.35 -22.83 -17.13
CA ASP A 847 38.54 -22.31 -17.81
C ASP A 847 39.87 -22.67 -17.12
N GLY A 848 39.86 -23.68 -16.21
CA GLY A 848 41.05 -24.10 -15.47
C GLY A 848 41.63 -22.97 -14.61
N PHE A 849 42.95 -22.76 -14.71
CA PHE A 849 43.68 -21.70 -13.99
C PHE A 849 43.89 -20.43 -14.85
N SER A 850 43.00 -20.15 -15.82
CA SER A 850 43.06 -18.96 -16.66
C SER A 850 42.15 -17.84 -16.14
N GLU A 851 42.63 -16.59 -16.20
CA GLU A 851 41.78 -15.40 -16.00
C GLU A 851 41.07 -14.97 -17.28
N ILE A 852 41.57 -15.42 -18.42
CA ILE A 852 41.01 -15.11 -19.73
C ILE A 852 39.91 -16.15 -20.00
N PRO A 853 38.65 -15.73 -20.23
CA PRO A 853 37.59 -16.66 -20.56
C PRO A 853 37.86 -17.35 -21.92
N HIS A 854 37.66 -18.66 -22.00
CA HIS A 854 37.97 -19.47 -23.20
C HIS A 854 36.74 -20.16 -23.83
N GLY A 855 35.53 -19.74 -23.49
CA GLY A 855 34.30 -20.37 -23.96
C GLY A 855 34.15 -20.42 -25.49
N ASP A 856 34.76 -19.47 -26.21
CA ASP A 856 34.78 -19.40 -27.68
C ASP A 856 35.98 -20.12 -28.33
N THR A 857 36.95 -20.55 -27.52
CA THR A 857 38.19 -21.21 -27.98
C THR A 857 38.34 -22.64 -27.47
N ASN A 858 37.57 -23.05 -26.47
CA ASN A 858 37.54 -24.40 -25.94
C ASN A 858 36.96 -25.38 -26.99
N PRO A 859 37.74 -26.34 -27.52
CA PRO A 859 37.31 -27.20 -28.64
C PRO A 859 36.11 -28.08 -28.32
N MET A 860 35.92 -28.47 -27.06
CA MET A 860 34.74 -29.20 -26.62
C MET A 860 33.50 -28.31 -26.72
N LEU A 861 33.57 -27.09 -26.19
CA LEU A 861 32.47 -26.14 -26.24
C LEU A 861 32.15 -25.69 -27.66
N VAL A 862 33.15 -25.35 -28.47
CA VAL A 862 32.94 -24.94 -29.87
C VAL A 862 32.14 -26.00 -30.65
N LYS A 863 32.46 -27.28 -30.48
CA LYS A 863 31.71 -28.40 -31.09
C LYS A 863 30.25 -28.44 -30.64
N TYR A 864 30.01 -28.36 -29.33
CA TYR A 864 28.65 -28.54 -28.80
C TYR A 864 27.79 -27.28 -28.88
N VAL A 865 28.37 -26.09 -28.82
CA VAL A 865 27.65 -24.85 -29.13
C VAL A 865 27.15 -24.88 -30.58
N ASP A 866 28.00 -25.27 -31.55
CA ASP A 866 27.58 -25.44 -32.95
C ASP A 866 26.48 -26.51 -33.10
N TYR A 867 26.59 -27.64 -32.37
CA TYR A 867 25.55 -28.67 -32.35
C TYR A 867 24.21 -28.14 -31.86
N PHE A 868 24.16 -27.46 -30.70
CA PHE A 868 22.91 -26.93 -30.14
C PHE A 868 22.37 -25.75 -30.96
N LYS A 869 23.22 -24.87 -31.50
CA LYS A 869 22.81 -23.80 -32.42
C LYS A 869 22.07 -24.35 -33.62
N ARG A 870 22.60 -25.37 -34.29
CA ARG A 870 21.91 -26.02 -35.41
C ARG A 870 20.56 -26.63 -35.04
N LEU A 871 20.42 -27.14 -33.81
CA LEU A 871 19.13 -27.65 -33.32
C LEU A 871 18.12 -26.52 -33.07
N PHE A 872 18.58 -25.38 -32.54
CA PHE A 872 17.72 -24.23 -32.32
C PHE A 872 17.32 -23.56 -33.64
N ASP A 873 18.28 -23.39 -34.56
CA ASP A 873 18.05 -22.82 -35.90
C ASP A 873 17.12 -23.67 -36.78
N ALA A 874 16.95 -24.96 -36.45
CA ALA A 874 16.06 -25.85 -37.19
C ALA A 874 14.56 -25.51 -37.03
N ASP A 875 14.20 -24.79 -35.96
CA ASP A 875 12.83 -24.35 -35.67
C ASP A 875 12.86 -23.06 -34.82
N ASP A 876 13.11 -21.92 -35.48
CA ASP A 876 13.25 -20.61 -34.84
C ASP A 876 11.98 -20.15 -34.11
N ASP A 877 10.80 -20.50 -34.63
CA ASP A 877 9.52 -20.19 -33.98
C ASP A 877 9.40 -20.86 -32.60
N LYS A 878 9.98 -22.07 -32.45
CA LYS A 878 9.94 -22.84 -31.21
C LYS A 878 11.13 -22.59 -30.28
N TYR A 879 12.33 -22.45 -30.84
CA TYR A 879 13.60 -22.41 -30.08
C TYR A 879 14.34 -21.08 -30.18
N GLY A 880 13.82 -20.08 -30.90
CA GLY A 880 14.49 -18.79 -31.11
C GLY A 880 14.86 -18.07 -29.81
N GLU A 881 14.03 -18.17 -28.76
CA GLU A 881 14.38 -17.62 -27.43
C GLU A 881 15.59 -18.34 -26.81
N LEU A 882 15.67 -19.68 -26.90
CA LEU A 882 16.82 -20.45 -26.44
C LEU A 882 18.09 -20.12 -27.24
N ASN A 883 17.95 -19.87 -28.54
CA ASN A 883 19.04 -19.43 -29.40
C ASN A 883 19.58 -18.05 -28.96
N GLY A 884 18.68 -17.11 -28.70
CA GLY A 884 19.02 -15.79 -28.17
C GLY A 884 19.70 -15.85 -26.81
N ILE A 885 19.24 -16.73 -25.91
CA ILE A 885 19.90 -16.98 -24.62
C ILE A 885 21.30 -17.57 -24.82
N LEU A 886 21.45 -18.54 -25.72
CA LEU A 886 22.75 -19.14 -26.04
C LEU A 886 23.72 -18.09 -26.57
N ASP A 887 23.27 -17.19 -27.46
CA ASP A 887 24.08 -16.10 -27.98
C ASP A 887 24.52 -15.11 -26.88
N ASP A 888 23.60 -14.69 -25.99
CA ASP A 888 23.94 -13.82 -24.85
C ASP A 888 24.98 -14.48 -23.94
N ILE A 889 24.78 -15.74 -23.56
CA ILE A 889 25.70 -16.47 -22.69
C ILE A 889 27.06 -16.67 -23.37
N THR A 890 27.08 -17.04 -24.66
CA THR A 890 28.32 -17.26 -25.41
C THR A 890 29.10 -15.95 -25.60
N SER A 891 28.42 -14.81 -25.70
CA SER A 891 29.07 -13.49 -25.80
C SER A 891 29.97 -13.15 -24.60
N LYS A 892 29.66 -13.72 -23.42
CA LYS A 892 30.43 -13.56 -22.17
C LYS A 892 31.68 -14.42 -22.15
N LYS A 893 31.81 -15.38 -23.08
CA LYS A 893 32.98 -16.27 -23.28
C LYS A 893 33.37 -17.12 -22.07
N LYS A 894 32.52 -17.25 -21.05
CA LYS A 894 32.82 -18.05 -19.85
C LYS A 894 32.42 -19.51 -20.08
N SER A 895 33.38 -20.43 -19.99
CA SER A 895 33.11 -21.85 -20.27
C SER A 895 32.09 -22.46 -19.31
N GLU A 896 32.16 -22.09 -18.02
CA GLU A 896 31.27 -22.64 -16.99
C GLU A 896 29.80 -22.24 -17.19
N ASP A 897 29.55 -21.00 -17.64
CA ASP A 897 28.20 -20.47 -17.89
C ASP A 897 27.60 -21.12 -19.15
N ILE A 898 28.39 -21.28 -20.22
CA ILE A 898 27.95 -21.95 -21.45
C ILE A 898 27.60 -23.41 -21.16
N ASN A 899 28.47 -24.16 -20.47
CA ASN A 899 28.19 -25.56 -20.13
C ASN A 899 26.96 -25.69 -19.22
N ALA A 900 26.81 -24.81 -18.22
CA ALA A 900 25.63 -24.81 -17.34
C ALA A 900 24.33 -24.66 -18.14
N PHE A 901 24.30 -23.73 -19.10
CA PHE A 901 23.16 -23.57 -20.00
C PHE A 901 22.91 -24.83 -20.85
N LEU A 902 23.93 -25.39 -21.50
CA LEU A 902 23.76 -26.62 -22.30
C LEU A 902 23.20 -27.80 -21.48
N PHE A 903 23.59 -27.93 -20.21
CA PHE A 903 23.00 -28.92 -19.30
C PHE A 903 21.55 -28.61 -18.89
N SER A 904 21.15 -27.34 -18.91
CA SER A 904 19.80 -26.92 -18.53
C SER A 904 18.78 -27.08 -19.66
N VAL A 905 19.21 -27.02 -20.93
CA VAL A 905 18.33 -27.07 -22.14
C VAL A 905 17.31 -28.22 -22.09
N ILE A 906 17.73 -29.43 -21.73
CA ILE A 906 16.84 -30.61 -21.69
C ILE A 906 15.66 -30.46 -20.70
N ASN A 907 15.82 -29.61 -19.67
CA ASN A 907 14.79 -29.35 -18.68
C ASN A 907 13.89 -28.16 -19.07
N ASN A 908 14.16 -27.48 -20.19
CA ASN A 908 13.33 -26.36 -20.62
C ASN A 908 11.96 -26.84 -21.10
N LYS A 909 10.91 -26.09 -20.74
CA LYS A 909 9.50 -26.40 -21.04
C LYS A 909 9.23 -26.63 -22.54
N VAL A 910 9.96 -25.98 -23.45
CA VAL A 910 9.76 -26.14 -24.91
C VAL A 910 10.44 -27.39 -25.49
N ILE A 911 11.38 -27.99 -24.76
CA ILE A 911 12.20 -29.14 -25.20
C ILE A 911 11.63 -30.48 -24.71
N LYS A 912 10.97 -30.47 -23.55
CA LYS A 912 10.51 -31.61 -22.73
C LYS A 912 10.41 -32.96 -23.49
N ASP A 913 11.11 -33.97 -22.96
CA ASP A 913 11.17 -35.36 -23.43
C ASP A 913 11.87 -35.58 -24.81
N ASN A 914 12.83 -34.71 -25.18
CA ASN A 914 13.65 -34.88 -26.37
C ASN A 914 15.15 -35.07 -26.06
N ASP A 915 15.59 -36.33 -26.07
CA ASP A 915 16.98 -36.74 -25.78
C ASP A 915 18.02 -36.20 -26.77
N VAL A 916 17.60 -35.69 -27.94
CA VAL A 916 18.50 -35.01 -28.90
C VAL A 916 19.19 -33.81 -28.26
N PHE A 917 18.53 -33.17 -27.28
CA PHE A 917 19.05 -32.04 -26.51
C PHE A 917 19.76 -32.45 -25.21
N SER A 918 19.97 -33.75 -24.96
CA SER A 918 20.67 -34.25 -23.78
C SER A 918 22.18 -34.04 -23.89
N TYR A 919 22.71 -32.96 -23.30
CA TYR A 919 24.15 -32.69 -23.32
C TYR A 919 24.97 -33.80 -22.65
N ASN A 920 24.48 -34.37 -21.54
CA ASN A 920 25.09 -35.55 -20.90
C ASN A 920 25.25 -36.72 -21.86
N GLN A 921 24.20 -37.03 -22.64
CA GLN A 921 24.27 -38.11 -23.62
C GLN A 921 25.23 -37.77 -24.75
N ARG A 922 25.23 -36.52 -25.25
CA ARG A 922 26.15 -36.08 -26.30
C ARG A 922 27.63 -36.17 -25.88
N LEU A 923 27.93 -35.92 -24.62
CA LEU A 923 29.28 -36.10 -24.04
C LEU A 923 29.59 -37.57 -23.79
N ASN A 924 28.60 -38.37 -23.38
CA ASN A 924 28.76 -39.81 -23.17
C ASN A 924 29.12 -40.53 -24.49
N GLU A 925 28.52 -40.11 -25.60
CA GLU A 925 28.74 -40.65 -26.95
C GLU A 925 30.01 -40.09 -27.63
N ASP A 926 30.72 -39.13 -27.03
CA ASP A 926 31.94 -38.53 -27.59
C ASP A 926 33.17 -39.41 -27.34
N GLY A 927 33.32 -40.48 -28.14
CA GLY A 927 34.44 -41.42 -28.04
C GLY A 927 35.83 -40.77 -28.05
N ALA A 928 35.96 -39.59 -28.69
CA ALA A 928 37.21 -38.86 -28.76
C ALA A 928 37.63 -38.24 -27.41
N ARG A 929 36.66 -37.83 -26.58
CA ARG A 929 36.88 -37.09 -25.32
C ARG A 929 36.44 -37.84 -24.07
N LYS A 930 35.74 -38.97 -24.23
CA LYS A 930 35.25 -39.83 -23.16
C LYS A 930 36.31 -40.17 -22.09
N ILE A 931 37.57 -40.38 -22.51
CA ILE A 931 38.69 -40.69 -21.62
C ILE A 931 38.94 -39.60 -20.56
N ILE A 932 38.64 -38.34 -20.86
CA ILE A 932 38.82 -37.21 -19.93
C ILE A 932 37.89 -37.36 -18.71
N PHE A 933 36.63 -37.74 -18.94
CA PHE A 933 35.65 -37.94 -17.88
C PHE A 933 35.99 -39.15 -17.00
N ILE A 934 36.46 -40.24 -17.61
CA ILE A 934 36.94 -41.43 -16.90
C ILE A 934 38.17 -41.07 -16.06
N TYR A 935 39.11 -40.32 -16.63
CA TYR A 935 40.31 -39.83 -15.93
C TYR A 935 39.95 -38.98 -14.72
N PHE A 936 39.09 -37.97 -14.89
CA PHE A 936 38.58 -37.16 -13.79
C PHE A 936 37.97 -37.99 -12.65
N TYR A 937 37.09 -38.95 -13.00
CA TYR A 937 36.44 -39.81 -12.02
C TYR A 937 37.44 -40.70 -11.26
N VAL A 938 38.38 -41.33 -11.98
CA VAL A 938 39.39 -42.18 -11.37
C VAL A 938 40.36 -41.38 -10.49
N THR A 939 40.69 -40.13 -10.85
CA THR A 939 41.51 -39.25 -10.00
C THR A 939 40.87 -39.06 -8.62
N LEU A 940 39.57 -38.77 -8.57
CA LEU A 940 38.83 -38.61 -7.31
C LEU A 940 38.88 -39.87 -6.45
N ILE A 941 38.55 -41.02 -7.04
CA ILE A 941 38.55 -42.30 -6.32
C ILE A 941 39.96 -42.68 -5.87
N TYR A 942 40.97 -42.47 -6.71
CA TYR A 942 42.37 -42.77 -6.38
C TYR A 942 42.85 -41.93 -5.18
N TYR A 943 42.54 -40.64 -5.16
CA TYR A 943 42.87 -39.78 -4.03
C TYR A 943 42.20 -40.27 -2.75
N VAL A 944 40.89 -40.53 -2.78
CA VAL A 944 40.13 -41.02 -1.61
C VAL A 944 40.67 -42.36 -1.12
N ALA A 945 40.96 -43.30 -2.02
CA ALA A 945 41.51 -44.59 -1.66
C ALA A 945 42.89 -44.47 -0.98
N ASN A 946 43.76 -43.59 -1.48
CA ASN A 946 45.08 -43.36 -0.88
C ASN A 946 44.99 -42.63 0.47
N LEU A 947 44.12 -41.63 0.59
CA LEU A 947 43.80 -40.96 1.86
C LEU A 947 43.37 -42.00 2.90
N MET A 948 42.37 -42.83 2.57
CA MET A 948 41.87 -43.86 3.50
C MET A 948 42.95 -44.88 3.86
N LYS A 949 43.74 -45.35 2.89
CA LYS A 949 44.84 -46.29 3.12
C LYS A 949 45.94 -45.70 4.01
N HIS A 950 46.31 -44.44 3.77
CA HIS A 950 47.33 -43.73 4.54
C HIS A 950 46.94 -43.63 6.02
N HIS A 951 45.66 -43.33 6.29
CA HIS A 951 45.10 -43.26 7.64
C HIS A 951 44.62 -44.62 8.19
N ARG A 952 44.98 -45.74 7.55
CA ARG A 952 44.73 -47.12 8.00
C ARG A 952 43.24 -47.46 8.15
N LEU A 953 42.39 -46.86 7.34
CA LEU A 953 40.95 -47.14 7.29
C LEU A 953 40.67 -48.34 6.38
N GLU A 954 39.64 -49.12 6.73
CA GLU A 954 39.18 -50.25 5.92
C GLU A 954 38.62 -49.80 4.56
N MET A 955 38.70 -50.68 3.55
CA MET A 955 38.08 -50.42 2.24
C MET A 955 36.56 -50.20 2.41
N PRO A 956 35.98 -49.16 1.79
CA PRO A 956 34.56 -48.89 1.94
C PRO A 956 33.73 -49.91 1.16
N ARG A 957 32.64 -50.41 1.76
CA ARG A 957 31.69 -51.29 1.05
C ARG A 957 30.81 -50.53 0.07
N SER A 958 30.66 -49.22 0.28
CA SER A 958 29.95 -48.35 -0.63
C SER A 958 30.58 -46.98 -0.71
N VAL A 959 30.61 -46.42 -1.92
CA VAL A 959 30.95 -45.01 -2.16
C VAL A 959 29.70 -44.28 -2.59
N MET A 960 29.29 -43.28 -1.82
CA MET A 960 28.13 -42.46 -2.10
C MET A 960 28.55 -41.20 -2.84
N PHE A 961 27.69 -40.74 -3.74
CA PHE A 961 27.87 -39.48 -4.42
C PHE A 961 26.64 -38.57 -4.26
N SER A 962 26.90 -37.28 -4.16
CA SER A 962 25.90 -36.20 -4.12
C SER A 962 26.42 -34.95 -4.83
N GLY A 963 25.56 -33.94 -4.96
CA GLY A 963 25.92 -32.66 -5.56
C GLY A 963 25.69 -32.61 -7.07
N THR A 964 25.56 -31.41 -7.63
CA THR A 964 25.24 -31.25 -9.06
C THR A 964 26.35 -31.79 -9.97
N GLY A 965 27.62 -31.68 -9.54
CA GLY A 965 28.77 -32.19 -10.31
C GLY A 965 28.81 -33.70 -10.42
N ALA A 966 28.09 -34.42 -9.56
CA ALA A 966 28.01 -35.88 -9.62
C ALA A 966 27.31 -36.39 -10.89
N LYS A 967 26.56 -35.54 -11.60
CA LYS A 967 26.00 -35.86 -12.92
C LYS A 967 27.06 -36.21 -13.96
N VAL A 968 28.33 -35.84 -13.74
CA VAL A 968 29.46 -36.28 -14.58
C VAL A 968 29.55 -37.82 -14.64
N LEU A 969 29.10 -38.54 -13.60
CA LEU A 969 29.11 -40.00 -13.59
C LEU A 969 28.18 -40.60 -14.66
N ASP A 970 27.10 -39.90 -15.06
CA ASP A 970 26.24 -40.33 -16.17
C ASP A 970 26.96 -40.19 -17.54
N ILE A 971 27.97 -39.32 -17.62
CA ILE A 971 28.86 -39.22 -18.79
C ILE A 971 29.89 -40.36 -18.78
N VAL A 972 30.38 -40.80 -17.61
CA VAL A 972 31.38 -41.87 -17.49
C VAL A 972 30.83 -43.21 -17.96
N GLY A 973 29.72 -43.67 -17.39
CA GLY A 973 29.18 -45.00 -17.70
C GLY A 973 27.89 -45.33 -16.94
N GLN A 974 27.39 -46.55 -17.12
CA GLN A 974 26.23 -47.02 -16.37
C GLN A 974 26.62 -47.47 -14.96
N GLN A 975 25.64 -47.73 -14.10
CA GLN A 975 25.86 -48.15 -12.70
C GLN A 975 26.88 -49.29 -12.57
N ARG A 976 26.76 -50.31 -13.40
CA ARG A 976 27.66 -51.47 -13.40
C ARG A 976 29.10 -51.08 -13.74
N ASP A 977 29.29 -50.14 -14.65
CA ASP A 977 30.61 -49.68 -15.07
C ASP A 977 31.28 -48.87 -13.95
N LEU A 978 30.51 -48.04 -13.26
CA LEU A 978 30.97 -47.28 -12.09
C LEU A 978 31.34 -48.20 -10.92
N ASP A 979 30.50 -49.20 -10.61
CA ASP A 979 30.79 -50.20 -9.57
C ASP A 979 32.11 -50.93 -9.85
N LEU A 980 32.27 -51.44 -11.07
CA LEU A 980 33.48 -52.16 -11.48
C LEU A 980 34.72 -51.26 -11.46
N LEU A 981 34.63 -50.04 -12.01
CA LEU A 981 35.75 -49.11 -12.08
C LEU A 981 36.22 -48.71 -10.68
N THR A 982 35.31 -48.29 -9.81
CA THR A 982 35.63 -47.87 -8.45
C THR A 982 36.13 -49.04 -7.60
N GLN A 983 35.52 -50.21 -7.72
CA GLN A 983 36.01 -51.42 -7.07
C GLN A 983 37.47 -51.69 -7.46
N MET A 984 37.81 -51.70 -8.76
CA MET A 984 39.17 -51.96 -9.23
C MET A 984 40.19 -50.93 -8.74
N VAL A 985 39.81 -49.65 -8.63
CA VAL A 985 40.72 -48.62 -8.08
C VAL A 985 41.04 -48.91 -6.62
N PHE A 986 40.04 -49.17 -5.79
CA PHE A 986 40.26 -49.54 -4.38
C PHE A 986 41.09 -50.82 -4.24
N GLU A 987 40.78 -51.86 -5.02
CA GLU A 987 41.49 -53.14 -4.93
C GLU A 987 42.98 -52.99 -5.26
N ARG A 988 43.32 -52.17 -6.26
CA ARG A 988 44.72 -51.91 -6.62
C ARG A 988 45.43 -51.03 -5.62
N VAL A 989 44.78 -49.97 -5.14
CA VAL A 989 45.40 -49.08 -4.14
C VAL A 989 45.65 -49.85 -2.85
N TYR A 990 44.72 -50.69 -2.40
CA TYR A 990 44.86 -51.49 -1.18
C TYR A 990 45.65 -52.80 -1.35
N ASP A 991 45.91 -53.21 -2.60
CA ASP A 991 46.48 -54.53 -2.93
C ASP A 991 45.67 -55.69 -2.29
N LYS A 992 44.33 -55.55 -2.33
CA LYS A 992 43.38 -56.47 -1.68
C LYS A 992 42.05 -56.50 -2.44
N LYS A 993 41.53 -57.70 -2.74
CA LYS A 993 40.22 -57.85 -3.39
C LYS A 993 39.05 -57.72 -2.40
N TYR A 994 37.90 -57.24 -2.88
CA TYR A 994 36.65 -57.33 -2.13
C TYR A 994 36.19 -58.79 -2.03
N ASP A 995 35.48 -59.11 -0.94
CA ASP A 995 34.87 -60.43 -0.76
C ASP A 995 33.51 -60.56 -1.47
N ALA A 996 32.85 -61.71 -1.31
CA ALA A 996 31.59 -62.04 -1.99
C ALA A 996 30.41 -61.13 -1.62
N ASP A 997 30.46 -60.39 -0.51
CA ASP A 997 29.38 -59.48 -0.10
C ASP A 997 29.35 -58.18 -0.92
N GLY A 998 30.35 -57.97 -1.80
CA GLY A 998 30.33 -56.98 -2.89
C GLY A 998 30.74 -55.55 -2.50
N PHE A 999 30.74 -54.68 -3.52
CA PHE A 999 30.98 -53.24 -3.49
C PHE A 999 29.87 -52.54 -4.29
N ALA A 1000 29.44 -51.35 -3.88
CA ALA A 1000 28.44 -50.58 -4.64
C ALA A 1000 28.69 -49.07 -4.61
N VAL A 1001 28.60 -48.44 -5.77
CA VAL A 1001 28.44 -46.99 -5.91
C VAL A 1001 26.98 -46.62 -5.68
N VAL A 1002 26.70 -45.66 -4.80
CA VAL A 1002 25.33 -45.22 -4.49
C VAL A 1002 25.14 -43.76 -4.88
N MET A 1003 24.16 -43.48 -5.73
CA MET A 1003 23.84 -42.13 -6.20
C MET A 1003 22.35 -42.00 -6.49
N GLU A 1004 21.75 -40.89 -6.05
CA GLU A 1004 20.46 -40.44 -6.58
C GLU A 1004 20.69 -39.70 -7.91
N LYS A 1005 20.17 -40.27 -9.00
CA LYS A 1005 20.43 -39.75 -10.35
C LYS A 1005 19.53 -38.58 -10.73
N ARG A 1006 18.30 -38.53 -10.21
CA ARG A 1006 17.32 -37.51 -10.61
C ARG A 1006 17.54 -36.20 -9.87
N GLU A 1007 17.77 -36.30 -8.56
CA GLU A 1007 17.76 -35.17 -7.63
C GLU A 1007 19.02 -35.12 -6.75
N PRO A 1008 20.24 -35.14 -7.33
CA PRO A 1008 21.47 -35.25 -6.55
C PRO A 1008 21.78 -34.04 -5.66
N LYS A 1009 21.26 -32.85 -5.99
CA LYS A 1009 21.49 -31.61 -5.21
C LYS A 1009 20.55 -31.51 -4.00
N GLN A 1010 19.37 -32.11 -4.10
CA GLN A 1010 18.34 -32.14 -3.06
C GLN A 1010 18.78 -32.95 -1.84
N ILE A 1011 19.62 -33.98 -2.06
CA ILE A 1011 20.04 -34.93 -1.01
C ILE A 1011 20.67 -34.24 0.19
N THR A 1012 21.50 -33.22 -0.03
CA THR A 1012 22.16 -32.45 1.04
C THR A 1012 21.13 -31.85 1.99
N CYS A 1013 20.13 -31.13 1.45
CA CYS A 1013 19.06 -30.55 2.26
C CYS A 1013 18.19 -31.62 2.92
N ARG A 1014 17.76 -32.65 2.18
CA ARG A 1014 16.90 -33.72 2.72
C ARG A 1014 17.58 -34.51 3.84
N GLY A 1015 18.84 -34.87 3.68
CA GLY A 1015 19.62 -35.59 4.68
C GLY A 1015 19.78 -34.79 5.97
N ALA A 1016 20.03 -33.49 5.86
CA ALA A 1016 20.11 -32.61 7.02
C ALA A 1016 18.78 -32.51 7.76
N LEU A 1017 17.66 -32.32 7.04
CA LEU A 1017 16.32 -32.25 7.64
C LEU A 1017 15.96 -33.55 8.37
N LEU A 1018 16.26 -34.71 7.77
CA LEU A 1018 16.07 -36.00 8.41
C LEU A 1018 16.93 -36.17 9.68
N GLN A 1019 18.15 -35.65 9.68
CA GLN A 1019 19.03 -35.69 10.85
C GLN A 1019 18.55 -34.78 11.99
N VAL A 1020 18.08 -33.57 11.69
CA VAL A 1020 17.64 -32.61 12.72
C VAL A 1020 16.16 -32.74 13.10
N ARG A 1021 15.50 -33.80 12.61
CA ARG A 1021 14.07 -34.09 12.88
C ARG A 1021 13.81 -34.35 14.36
N ASP A 1022 14.76 -34.93 15.07
CA ASP A 1022 14.67 -35.16 16.51
C ASP A 1022 15.85 -34.55 17.28
N ASN A 1023 15.69 -34.45 18.60
CA ASN A 1023 16.69 -33.84 19.49
C ASN A 1023 18.01 -34.64 19.52
N GLY A 1024 17.96 -35.96 19.32
CA GLY A 1024 19.14 -36.83 19.36
C GLY A 1024 20.02 -36.64 18.14
N GLY A 1025 19.42 -36.52 16.95
CA GLY A 1025 20.14 -36.22 15.72
C GLY A 1025 20.63 -34.76 15.67
N THR A 1026 19.84 -33.81 16.19
CA THR A 1026 20.29 -32.41 16.37
C THR A 1026 21.50 -32.31 17.29
N ALA A 1027 21.50 -33.03 18.42
CA ALA A 1027 22.64 -33.07 19.34
C ALA A 1027 23.93 -33.63 18.69
N GLN A 1028 23.82 -34.61 17.79
CA GLN A 1028 24.97 -35.14 17.04
C GLN A 1028 25.59 -34.10 16.12
N VAL A 1029 24.77 -33.22 15.52
CA VAL A 1029 25.24 -32.11 14.67
C VAL A 1029 25.97 -31.07 15.51
N PHE A 1030 25.46 -30.73 16.70
CA PHE A 1030 26.17 -29.83 17.62
C PHE A 1030 27.49 -30.42 18.12
N GLU A 1031 27.52 -31.72 18.42
CA GLU A 1031 28.76 -32.40 18.79
C GLU A 1031 29.79 -32.31 17.65
N LEU A 1032 29.37 -32.55 16.41
CA LEU A 1032 30.22 -32.41 15.24
C LEU A 1032 30.75 -30.98 15.08
N ASN A 1033 29.88 -29.97 15.17
CA ASN A 1033 30.28 -28.57 15.06
C ASN A 1033 31.30 -28.19 16.15
N ARG A 1034 31.12 -28.67 17.37
CA ARG A 1034 32.07 -28.46 18.47
C ARG A 1034 33.43 -29.13 18.19
N LEU A 1035 33.43 -30.33 17.63
CA LEU A 1035 34.67 -31.00 17.22
C LEU A 1035 35.37 -30.23 16.10
N MET A 1036 34.60 -29.65 15.18
CA MET A 1036 35.10 -28.85 14.06
C MET A 1036 35.69 -27.49 14.48
N ASP A 1037 35.18 -26.88 15.55
CA ASP A 1037 35.65 -25.59 16.07
C ASP A 1037 36.94 -25.68 16.90
N ASN A 1038 37.40 -26.88 17.26
CA ASN A 1038 38.66 -27.06 18.00
C ASN A 1038 39.88 -26.72 17.14
N PHE A 1039 40.88 -26.07 17.75
CA PHE A 1039 42.14 -25.72 17.06
C PHE A 1039 42.92 -26.95 16.57
N ASP A 1040 42.93 -28.03 17.35
CA ASP A 1040 43.52 -29.32 17.00
C ASP A 1040 42.42 -30.29 16.56
N ASN A 1041 41.79 -30.02 15.41
CA ASN A 1041 40.72 -30.85 14.87
C ASN A 1041 41.27 -32.13 14.21
N PRO A 1042 41.05 -33.33 14.78
CA PRO A 1042 41.57 -34.58 14.23
C PRO A 1042 40.74 -35.12 13.05
N LEU A 1043 39.55 -34.55 12.80
CA LEU A 1043 38.64 -35.00 11.74
C LEU A 1043 39.00 -34.39 10.39
N LYS A 1044 39.45 -33.13 10.39
CA LYS A 1044 39.80 -32.41 9.16
C LYS A 1044 41.18 -32.85 8.68
N MET A 1045 41.24 -33.50 7.52
CA MET A 1045 42.48 -34.01 6.93
C MET A 1045 42.73 -33.39 5.56
N ASN A 1046 43.98 -33.02 5.27
CA ASN A 1046 44.44 -32.63 3.94
C ASN A 1046 45.67 -33.47 3.61
N TYR A 1047 45.46 -34.58 2.91
CA TYR A 1047 46.55 -35.46 2.56
C TYR A 1047 47.26 -34.95 1.30
N SER A 1048 48.54 -34.62 1.45
CA SER A 1048 49.39 -34.08 0.37
C SER A 1048 49.80 -35.11 -0.69
N MET A 1049 49.48 -36.39 -0.48
CA MET A 1049 49.94 -37.54 -1.28
C MET A 1049 51.45 -37.84 -1.18
N ILE A 1050 52.20 -37.10 -0.35
CA ILE A 1050 53.64 -37.30 -0.14
C ILE A 1050 53.95 -37.58 1.34
N ASP A 1051 55.23 -37.77 1.65
CA ASP A 1051 55.76 -38.06 3.00
C ASP A 1051 55.60 -36.90 4.00
N LYS A 1052 55.16 -35.73 3.54
CA LYS A 1052 54.88 -34.55 4.36
C LYS A 1052 53.37 -34.30 4.42
N GLU A 1053 52.73 -34.67 5.52
CA GLU A 1053 51.27 -34.62 5.68
C GLU A 1053 50.70 -33.20 5.52
N ARG A 1054 51.25 -32.21 6.24
CA ARG A 1054 50.79 -30.81 6.19
C ARG A 1054 51.78 -29.95 5.40
N LEU A 1055 51.33 -29.42 4.26
CA LEU A 1055 52.08 -28.44 3.48
C LEU A 1055 51.83 -27.03 4.01
N VAL A 1056 52.88 -26.20 3.99
CA VAL A 1056 52.83 -24.77 4.33
C VAL A 1056 53.21 -23.93 3.11
N TYR A 1057 52.94 -22.62 3.15
CA TYR A 1057 53.21 -21.73 2.02
C TYR A 1057 54.69 -21.75 1.57
N ASP A 1058 55.65 -21.80 2.51
CA ASP A 1058 57.09 -21.89 2.20
C ASP A 1058 57.47 -23.18 1.46
N ASP A 1059 56.67 -24.25 1.57
CA ASP A 1059 56.95 -25.51 0.88
C ASP A 1059 56.83 -25.38 -0.64
N MET A 1060 55.98 -24.46 -1.11
CA MET A 1060 55.78 -24.23 -2.54
C MET A 1060 56.95 -23.49 -3.19
N GLU A 1061 57.84 -22.88 -2.39
CA GLU A 1061 59.09 -22.31 -2.87
C GLU A 1061 60.20 -23.37 -3.04
N SER A 1062 60.01 -24.59 -2.50
CA SER A 1062 61.00 -25.68 -2.59
C SER A 1062 60.87 -26.51 -3.87
N ASP A 1063 61.86 -26.41 -4.76
CA ASP A 1063 61.97 -27.22 -5.98
C ASP A 1063 61.86 -28.73 -5.69
N ALA A 1064 62.48 -29.20 -4.61
CA ALA A 1064 62.48 -30.61 -4.24
C ALA A 1064 61.07 -31.13 -3.83
N LEU A 1065 60.30 -30.30 -3.11
CA LEU A 1065 58.92 -30.66 -2.75
C LEU A 1065 57.99 -30.58 -3.96
N ARG A 1066 58.14 -29.55 -4.82
CA ARG A 1066 57.39 -29.47 -6.08
C ARG A 1066 57.66 -30.68 -6.97
N ALA A 1067 58.92 -31.12 -7.08
CA ALA A 1067 59.29 -32.32 -7.83
C ALA A 1067 58.62 -33.59 -7.26
N LYS A 1068 58.59 -33.77 -5.94
CA LYS A 1068 57.88 -34.90 -5.30
C LYS A 1068 56.38 -34.92 -5.63
N LEU A 1069 55.72 -33.76 -5.61
CA LEU A 1069 54.30 -33.64 -5.97
C LEU A 1069 54.07 -34.02 -7.44
N VAL A 1070 54.92 -33.55 -8.35
CA VAL A 1070 54.86 -33.89 -9.78
C VAL A 1070 55.10 -35.38 -10.02
N ASP A 1071 56.07 -35.98 -9.33
CA ASP A 1071 56.34 -37.41 -9.43
C ASP A 1071 55.16 -38.27 -8.96
N GLU A 1072 54.44 -37.82 -7.93
CA GLU A 1072 53.24 -38.52 -7.48
C GLU A 1072 52.10 -38.44 -8.50
N VAL A 1073 51.94 -37.30 -9.18
CA VAL A 1073 51.02 -37.19 -10.33
C VAL A 1073 51.45 -38.12 -11.47
N ARG A 1074 52.76 -38.24 -11.77
CA ARG A 1074 53.26 -39.20 -12.78
C ARG A 1074 52.95 -40.64 -12.40
N ARG A 1075 53.07 -41.00 -11.11
CA ARG A 1075 52.68 -42.35 -10.62
C ARG A 1075 51.20 -42.60 -10.81
N PHE A 1076 50.36 -41.63 -10.47
CA PHE A 1076 48.92 -41.71 -10.73
C PHE A 1076 48.61 -41.87 -12.23
N ASN A 1077 49.25 -41.08 -13.10
CA ASN A 1077 49.05 -41.17 -14.55
C ASN A 1077 49.40 -42.57 -15.07
N ASN A 1078 50.51 -43.15 -14.60
CA ASN A 1078 50.91 -44.51 -14.95
C ASN A 1078 49.93 -45.56 -14.42
N PHE A 1079 49.43 -45.38 -13.19
CA PHE A 1079 48.37 -46.20 -12.61
C PHE A 1079 47.11 -46.17 -13.48
N PHE A 1080 46.67 -44.99 -13.92
CA PHE A 1080 45.49 -44.81 -14.76
C PHE A 1080 45.67 -45.45 -16.14
N ILE A 1081 46.84 -45.29 -16.76
CA ILE A 1081 47.16 -45.91 -18.05
C ILE A 1081 47.10 -47.43 -17.96
N SER A 1082 47.71 -48.03 -16.92
CA SER A 1082 47.63 -49.48 -16.68
C SER A 1082 46.19 -49.92 -16.41
N LEU A 1083 45.42 -49.15 -15.64
CA LEU A 1083 44.00 -49.43 -15.40
C LEU A 1083 43.22 -49.45 -16.72
N CYS A 1084 43.43 -48.47 -17.60
CA CYS A 1084 42.76 -48.41 -18.90
C CYS A 1084 42.99 -49.67 -19.75
N ASP A 1085 44.22 -50.19 -19.76
CA ASP A 1085 44.58 -51.40 -20.49
C ASP A 1085 43.87 -52.63 -19.89
N ASP A 1086 43.83 -52.75 -18.56
CA ASP A 1086 43.23 -53.90 -17.87
C ASP A 1086 41.70 -53.92 -17.90
N ILE A 1087 41.05 -52.75 -17.95
CA ILE A 1087 39.59 -52.66 -18.06
C ILE A 1087 39.09 -52.68 -19.50
N HIS A 1088 40.01 -52.77 -20.47
CA HIS A 1088 39.72 -52.67 -21.90
C HIS A 1088 38.89 -51.41 -22.21
N VAL A 1089 39.43 -50.23 -21.87
CA VAL A 1089 38.66 -48.97 -21.89
C VAL A 1089 38.05 -48.64 -23.26
N THR A 1090 38.71 -49.03 -24.36
CA THR A 1090 38.19 -48.84 -25.73
C THR A 1090 36.93 -49.65 -25.97
N ASP A 1091 36.88 -50.88 -25.47
CA ASP A 1091 35.79 -51.83 -25.74
C ASP A 1091 34.62 -51.59 -24.77
N ARG A 1092 34.93 -51.35 -23.49
CA ARG A 1092 33.91 -51.21 -22.44
C ARG A 1092 33.31 -49.82 -22.35
N PHE A 1093 34.10 -48.76 -22.61
CA PHE A 1093 33.65 -47.37 -22.47
C PHE A 1093 33.57 -46.61 -23.80
N LEU A 1094 33.82 -47.28 -24.93
CA LEU A 1094 33.78 -46.70 -26.27
C LEU A 1094 34.72 -45.49 -26.44
N VAL A 1095 35.88 -45.55 -25.77
CA VAL A 1095 36.96 -44.58 -26.00
C VAL A 1095 37.65 -44.90 -27.32
N ASP A 1096 37.86 -43.90 -28.17
CA ASP A 1096 38.58 -44.09 -29.42
C ASP A 1096 40.03 -44.51 -29.17
N LEU A 1097 40.51 -45.55 -29.85
CA LEU A 1097 41.89 -46.03 -29.72
C LEU A 1097 42.92 -44.92 -30.00
N LYS A 1098 42.63 -44.05 -30.97
CA LYS A 1098 43.46 -42.88 -31.29
C LYS A 1098 43.54 -41.93 -30.10
N SER A 1099 42.41 -41.64 -29.46
CA SER A 1099 42.35 -40.76 -28.28
C SER A 1099 43.06 -41.37 -27.08
N LEU A 1100 42.96 -42.68 -26.87
CA LEU A 1100 43.72 -43.36 -25.82
C LEU A 1100 45.24 -43.24 -26.03
N ASN A 1101 45.72 -43.44 -27.27
CA ASN A 1101 47.15 -43.30 -27.57
C ASN A 1101 47.62 -41.85 -27.37
N LEU A 1102 46.85 -40.88 -27.86
CA LEU A 1102 47.17 -39.47 -27.70
C LEU A 1102 47.13 -39.04 -26.22
N PHE A 1103 46.18 -39.55 -25.43
CA PHE A 1103 46.16 -39.37 -23.98
C PHE A 1103 47.47 -39.82 -23.31
N LYS A 1104 47.99 -41.01 -23.66
CA LYS A 1104 49.26 -41.54 -23.12
C LYS A 1104 50.45 -40.61 -23.41
N GLU A 1105 50.44 -39.92 -24.55
CA GLU A 1105 51.48 -38.95 -24.95
C GLU A 1105 51.34 -37.59 -24.26
N LEU A 1106 50.12 -37.18 -23.89
CA LEU A 1106 49.81 -35.82 -23.44
C LEU A 1106 49.72 -35.66 -21.92
N VAL A 1107 49.21 -36.65 -21.19
CA VAL A 1107 48.84 -36.50 -19.77
C VAL A 1107 50.03 -36.16 -18.86
N ASN A 1108 51.26 -36.45 -19.27
CA ASN A 1108 52.49 -36.20 -18.50
C ASN A 1108 53.29 -34.96 -18.93
N LYS A 1109 52.76 -34.15 -19.87
CA LYS A 1109 53.41 -32.92 -20.34
C LYS A 1109 53.23 -31.78 -19.34
N ASP A 1110 54.28 -30.98 -19.16
CA ASP A 1110 54.26 -29.69 -18.45
C ASP A 1110 53.69 -29.70 -17.00
N LEU A 1111 53.69 -30.85 -16.33
CA LEU A 1111 53.10 -31.01 -14.98
C LEU A 1111 53.63 -30.01 -13.93
N GLU A 1112 54.92 -29.70 -13.96
CA GLU A 1112 55.51 -28.72 -13.04
C GLU A 1112 55.01 -27.30 -13.34
N HIS A 1113 54.90 -26.94 -14.62
CA HIS A 1113 54.32 -25.67 -15.03
C HIS A 1113 52.87 -25.55 -14.53
N HIS A 1114 52.08 -26.60 -14.70
CA HIS A 1114 50.69 -26.67 -14.24
C HIS A 1114 50.57 -26.53 -12.71
N LEU A 1115 51.49 -27.13 -11.93
CA LEU A 1115 51.55 -26.95 -10.48
C LEU A 1115 51.74 -25.48 -10.10
N VAL A 1116 52.76 -24.85 -10.68
CA VAL A 1116 53.15 -23.47 -10.37
C VAL A 1116 52.07 -22.49 -10.82
N ASN A 1117 51.50 -22.71 -12.02
CA ASN A 1117 50.42 -21.87 -12.53
C ASN A 1117 49.18 -21.93 -11.62
N GLY A 1118 48.74 -23.13 -11.22
CA GLY A 1118 47.63 -23.28 -10.29
C GLY A 1118 47.89 -22.65 -8.92
N TRP A 1119 49.12 -22.78 -8.40
CA TRP A 1119 49.54 -22.15 -7.15
C TRP A 1119 49.43 -20.63 -7.21
N ASN A 1120 49.93 -20.03 -8.29
CA ASN A 1120 49.87 -18.60 -8.51
C ASN A 1120 48.43 -18.12 -8.69
N PHE A 1121 47.64 -18.82 -9.50
CA PHE A 1121 46.24 -18.45 -9.77
C PHE A 1121 45.38 -18.45 -8.50
N VAL A 1122 45.50 -19.47 -7.66
CA VAL A 1122 44.72 -19.59 -6.42
C VAL A 1122 45.12 -18.53 -5.39
N ASN A 1123 46.39 -18.11 -5.37
CA ASN A 1123 46.93 -17.21 -4.36
C ASN A 1123 47.24 -15.79 -4.87
N LYS A 1124 46.73 -15.40 -6.04
CA LYS A 1124 47.00 -14.10 -6.69
C LYS A 1124 46.58 -12.87 -5.88
N ASN A 1125 45.55 -13.00 -5.04
CA ASN A 1125 44.97 -11.90 -4.25
C ASN A 1125 45.40 -11.93 -2.76
N GLN A 1126 46.48 -12.63 -2.43
CA GLN A 1126 47.04 -12.68 -1.08
C GLN A 1126 48.39 -11.93 -1.07
N GLU A 1127 48.34 -10.64 -0.77
CA GLU A 1127 49.54 -9.76 -0.75
C GLU A 1127 50.43 -10.03 0.48
N ASP A 1128 49.82 -10.31 1.65
CA ASP A 1128 50.53 -10.66 2.89
C ASP A 1128 50.38 -12.16 3.19
N LYS A 1129 51.39 -12.96 2.83
CA LYS A 1129 51.45 -14.40 3.15
C LYS A 1129 52.44 -14.64 4.28
N ASN A 1130 52.01 -15.35 5.31
CA ASN A 1130 52.93 -15.89 6.30
C ASN A 1130 53.38 -17.29 5.85
N GLY A 1131 54.68 -17.46 5.65
CA GLY A 1131 55.27 -18.69 5.09
C GLY A 1131 54.93 -19.98 5.86
N GLY A 1132 54.75 -19.85 7.18
CA GLY A 1132 54.37 -20.96 8.06
C GLY A 1132 52.88 -21.30 8.10
N ASP A 1133 52.02 -20.55 7.40
CA ASP A 1133 50.59 -20.86 7.33
C ASP A 1133 50.37 -22.15 6.56
N ALA A 1134 49.36 -22.92 6.97
CA ALA A 1134 49.04 -24.18 6.32
C ALA A 1134 48.27 -23.95 5.02
N ILE A 1135 48.57 -24.78 4.02
CA ILE A 1135 47.80 -24.81 2.79
C ILE A 1135 46.54 -25.66 3.03
N GLU A 1136 45.37 -25.03 2.90
CA GLU A 1136 44.07 -25.64 3.16
C GLU A 1136 43.57 -26.55 2.02
N ASP A 1137 44.22 -26.51 0.85
CA ASP A 1137 43.85 -27.28 -0.36
C ASP A 1137 44.93 -28.32 -0.72
N THR A 1138 44.60 -29.28 -1.56
CA THR A 1138 45.49 -30.39 -1.92
C THR A 1138 46.24 -30.11 -3.23
N MET A 1139 47.57 -29.94 -3.16
CA MET A 1139 48.40 -29.62 -4.33
C MET A 1139 48.50 -30.73 -5.39
N PHE A 1140 48.17 -31.98 -5.04
CA PHE A 1140 48.12 -33.12 -5.98
C PHE A 1140 47.23 -32.85 -7.20
N PHE A 1141 46.14 -32.11 -7.04
CA PHE A 1141 45.18 -31.87 -8.12
C PHE A 1141 45.61 -30.80 -9.11
N TYR A 1142 46.51 -29.87 -8.74
CA TYR A 1142 46.82 -28.71 -9.58
C TYR A 1142 47.46 -29.10 -10.94
N PRO A 1143 48.47 -29.99 -10.99
CA PRO A 1143 49.01 -30.47 -12.26
C PRO A 1143 47.97 -31.20 -13.11
N ILE A 1144 47.03 -31.88 -12.46
CA ILE A 1144 45.97 -32.66 -13.12
C ILE A 1144 44.93 -31.73 -13.75
N ILE A 1145 44.56 -30.64 -13.07
CA ILE A 1145 43.65 -29.61 -13.60
C ILE A 1145 44.23 -28.98 -14.86
N GLY A 1146 45.49 -28.55 -14.82
CA GLY A 1146 46.19 -28.02 -16.01
C GLY A 1146 46.32 -29.07 -17.12
N SER A 1147 46.59 -30.33 -16.78
CA SER A 1147 46.63 -31.42 -17.77
C SER A 1147 45.27 -31.64 -18.44
N ILE A 1148 44.17 -31.64 -17.68
CA ILE A 1148 42.82 -31.78 -18.26
C ILE A 1148 42.53 -30.62 -19.21
N ARG A 1149 42.79 -29.38 -18.77
CA ARG A 1149 42.42 -28.20 -19.54
C ARG A 1149 43.31 -27.95 -20.75
N ASP A 1150 44.63 -27.97 -20.57
CA ASP A 1150 45.60 -27.49 -21.55
C ASP A 1150 46.20 -28.65 -22.37
N ASN A 1151 46.40 -29.82 -21.75
CA ASN A 1151 46.95 -30.96 -22.47
C ASN A 1151 45.84 -31.76 -23.15
N LEU A 1152 44.73 -32.08 -22.47
CA LEU A 1152 43.73 -33.03 -22.97
C LEU A 1152 42.61 -32.36 -23.77
N ILE A 1153 41.87 -31.41 -23.19
CA ILE A 1153 40.72 -30.77 -23.87
C ILE A 1153 41.14 -30.05 -25.16
N GLU A 1154 42.33 -29.44 -25.20
CA GLU A 1154 42.80 -28.72 -26.38
C GLU A 1154 43.24 -29.62 -27.54
N ASN A 1155 43.67 -30.84 -27.24
CA ASN A 1155 44.36 -31.70 -28.21
C ASN A 1155 43.60 -32.98 -28.56
N LEU A 1156 42.63 -33.43 -27.73
CA LEU A 1156 41.78 -34.58 -28.04
C LEU A 1156 40.58 -34.14 -28.90
N ASN A 1157 40.62 -34.51 -30.19
CA ASN A 1157 39.61 -34.17 -31.20
C ASN A 1157 39.16 -35.38 -32.03
#